data_AF-A0A422MYA4-F1
#
_entry.id   AF-A0A422MYA4-F1
#
_cell.length_a   1.000
_cell.length_b   1.000
_cell.length_c   1.000
_cell.angle_alpha   90.00
_cell.angle_beta   90.00
_cell.angle_gamma   90.00
#
_symmetry.space_group_name_H-M   'P 1'
#
loop_
_entity.id
_entity.type
_entity.pdbx_description
1 polymer ?
#
loop_
_entity_poly.entity_id
_entity_poly.type
_entity_poly.pdbx_seq_one_letter_code
_entity_poly.pdbx_strand_id
1 'polypeptide(L)'
;MGFSVLCGILLFLLLEHGDKPVYARERERPRVELFKRKSSTVPFEENNGTVRERVVDSFRLPALVDVDGVMVAVADARYDTANDNSFIETVVKYSVDDGETWETQIAIKNSRVSSVSRVVDPTVIVKGNKLYVLVGSFNKSKGYWTSHADGSDWEPLLSVGEVTKSTVDGKTTANISWGKPVSLKSLFPAEFEGTPTKAYLGGTGVAIVASNGNLVYPVQVADMKKRLSARIMYSEDDGSTWKFAEGRSEFGCSEPVVLEWDGKLIMNNRVDGRHRLVYESDDMGKTWTEALGTLSRVWGTSPIPNQPGSQSSFIAVTIEGKRVMLFTHPLNFKGLWLRDRLHLWLTDNQRIFDVGQVSIGDENAAYSSVLYKDDKLYCLHEVNTDEVYSIVFVRLIEELRLIKSVVRAWKAQDIHLSSICTPADPGTPPSKGGCRAAVPTAGLVGFLSLSANESVWEDVYRCVNASIIHGINVGHGFTFKGRNAGAVWPVRRQGQNRRYQFANYRFTLVATVTIHKIPTRIRPLLGVSLDNSGNRKLLGLSYDNKLQWCPMYGPATSPSTGSWKLNKTYHVALAFEQGFGSVYVDGDPLQGSGQMLSGVHLNGIDVSHFFFGRYGTSDKGADCHITVENVLLYNRRLEPSEVRTLSLGRSKIAAATESMFDDIINRHAVDMSAAPPLGGSSTQLTTPFLLTLLLLLSAN
;
A
#
# COMPACT_ATOMS: atom_id res chain seq x y z
N MET A 1 47.20 -14.97 -20.28
CA MET A 1 46.96 -13.63 -20.84
C MET A 1 46.02 -13.79 -22.03
N GLY A 2 44.91 -13.05 -22.04
CA GLY A 2 44.05 -12.84 -23.21
C GLY A 2 42.96 -13.88 -23.44
N PHE A 3 41.72 -13.38 -23.61
CA PHE A 3 40.48 -14.03 -24.09
C PHE A 3 39.60 -14.78 -23.09
N SER A 4 38.77 -14.04 -22.34
CA SER A 4 37.43 -14.48 -21.91
C SER A 4 36.65 -13.32 -21.23
N VAL A 5 36.23 -12.29 -21.97
CA VAL A 5 35.16 -11.37 -21.54
C VAL A 5 34.47 -10.79 -22.79
N LEU A 6 33.62 -11.56 -23.48
CA LEU A 6 32.69 -11.03 -24.49
C LEU A 6 31.68 -12.10 -24.94
N CYS A 7 30.95 -12.70 -23.98
CA CYS A 7 29.83 -13.59 -24.31
C CYS A 7 28.70 -13.55 -23.25
N GLY A 8 28.43 -12.37 -22.69
CA GLY A 8 27.45 -12.19 -21.61
C GLY A 8 26.50 -10.99 -21.75
N ILE A 9 26.47 -10.32 -22.92
CA ILE A 9 25.66 -9.10 -23.11
C ILE A 9 24.75 -9.18 -24.38
N LEU A 10 24.81 -10.26 -25.16
CA LEU A 10 24.08 -10.35 -26.43
C LEU A 10 22.95 -11.41 -26.47
N LEU A 11 22.15 -11.52 -25.40
CA LEU A 11 20.97 -12.40 -25.40
C LEU A 11 19.74 -11.79 -24.70
N PHE A 12 19.48 -10.50 -24.92
CA PHE A 12 18.24 -9.83 -24.49
C PHE A 12 17.57 -8.94 -25.57
N LEU A 13 17.97 -9.03 -26.84
CA LEU A 13 17.51 -8.07 -27.87
C LEU A 13 16.95 -8.66 -29.18
N LEU A 14 16.58 -9.95 -29.25
CA LEU A 14 15.97 -10.48 -30.48
C LEU A 14 14.82 -11.45 -30.20
N LEU A 15 13.63 -10.90 -29.94
CA LEU A 15 12.32 -11.48 -30.25
C LEU A 15 11.33 -10.31 -30.48
N GLU A 16 11.67 -9.41 -31.40
CA GLU A 16 10.64 -8.60 -32.09
C GLU A 16 10.22 -9.41 -33.31
N HIS A 17 8.97 -9.85 -33.34
CA HIS A 17 8.05 -10.04 -34.48
C HIS A 17 6.90 -10.94 -34.01
N GLY A 18 5.83 -10.30 -33.55
CA GLY A 18 4.60 -10.92 -33.06
C GLY A 18 3.78 -9.85 -32.33
N ASP A 19 2.62 -9.54 -32.89
CA ASP A 19 1.67 -8.47 -32.55
C ASP A 19 1.83 -7.77 -31.17
N LYS A 20 1.99 -6.44 -31.23
CA LYS A 20 2.04 -5.55 -30.08
C LYS A 20 0.82 -5.78 -29.16
N PRO A 21 1.01 -6.10 -27.86
CA PRO A 21 -0.11 -6.11 -26.93
C PRO A 21 -0.65 -4.69 -26.73
N VAL A 22 -1.95 -4.58 -26.47
CA VAL A 22 -2.77 -3.36 -26.32
C VAL A 22 -2.32 -2.42 -25.16
N TYR A 23 -1.17 -2.67 -24.53
CA TYR A 23 -0.64 -1.88 -23.41
C TYR A 23 0.44 -0.85 -23.76
N ALA A 24 0.75 -0.63 -25.05
CA ALA A 24 1.70 0.39 -25.51
C ALA A 24 1.02 1.56 -26.24
N ARG A 25 -0.14 2.01 -25.75
CA ARG A 25 -0.61 3.37 -26.07
C ARG A 25 0.13 4.34 -25.15
N GLU A 26 0.74 5.36 -25.74
CA GLU A 26 1.24 6.52 -24.98
C GLU A 26 0.08 7.01 -24.10
N ARG A 27 0.20 6.84 -22.78
CA ARG A 27 -0.88 7.23 -21.86
C ARG A 27 -0.97 8.74 -21.91
N GLU A 28 -2.17 9.28 -22.13
CA GLU A 28 -2.39 10.72 -21.98
C GLU A 28 -2.10 11.10 -20.53
N ARG A 29 -0.99 11.82 -20.36
CA ARG A 29 -0.57 12.37 -19.07
C ARG A 29 -0.27 13.84 -19.24
N PRO A 30 -1.32 14.68 -19.36
CA PRO A 30 -1.14 16.12 -19.35
C PRO A 30 -0.34 16.50 -18.09
N ARG A 31 0.83 17.09 -18.32
CA ARG A 31 1.78 17.49 -17.29
C ARG A 31 2.23 18.91 -17.58
N VAL A 32 2.30 19.72 -16.54
CA VAL A 32 2.93 21.04 -16.56
C VAL A 32 4.03 21.11 -15.52
N GLU A 33 5.11 21.82 -15.83
CA GLU A 33 6.16 22.14 -14.86
C GLU A 33 5.69 23.33 -13.99
N LEU A 34 4.87 23.02 -12.98
CA LEU A 34 4.16 24.02 -12.17
C LEU A 34 5.10 24.91 -11.36
N PHE A 35 6.10 24.30 -10.72
CA PHE A 35 7.19 25.01 -10.07
C PHE A 35 8.46 24.77 -10.89
N LYS A 36 8.78 25.71 -11.76
CA LYS A 36 9.86 25.59 -12.73
C LYS A 36 11.17 26.11 -12.13
N ARG A 37 12.13 25.21 -11.94
CA ARG A 37 13.49 25.54 -11.50
C ARG A 37 14.12 26.66 -12.31
N LYS A 38 14.82 27.56 -11.63
CA LYS A 38 15.54 28.71 -12.22
C LYS A 38 14.66 29.63 -13.09
N SER A 39 13.33 29.56 -12.95
CA SER A 39 12.40 30.32 -13.79
C SER A 39 11.20 30.86 -13.03
N SER A 40 10.51 30.03 -12.25
CA SER A 40 9.38 30.51 -11.44
C SER A 40 9.88 31.50 -10.38
N THR A 41 9.16 32.61 -10.25
CA THR A 41 9.39 33.58 -9.20
C THR A 41 8.42 33.38 -8.04
N VAL A 42 8.80 33.87 -6.88
CA VAL A 42 7.96 33.95 -5.68
C VAL A 42 8.05 35.35 -5.08
N PRO A 43 6.99 35.82 -4.39
CA PRO A 43 6.98 37.14 -3.73
C PRO A 43 7.89 37.12 -2.50
N PHE A 44 9.16 37.43 -2.70
CA PHE A 44 10.19 37.44 -1.67
C PHE A 44 10.15 38.73 -0.87
N GLU A 45 9.88 38.63 0.43
CA GLU A 45 9.91 39.77 1.35
C GLU A 45 11.31 39.95 1.95
N GLU A 46 11.91 41.09 1.68
CA GLU A 46 13.18 41.56 2.24
C GLU A 46 13.03 42.00 3.71
N ASN A 47 14.14 42.10 4.45
CA ASN A 47 14.13 42.47 5.87
C ASN A 47 13.52 43.85 6.18
N ASN A 48 13.46 44.75 5.19
CA ASN A 48 12.83 46.07 5.31
C ASN A 48 11.33 46.06 4.95
N GLY A 49 10.74 44.89 4.69
CA GLY A 49 9.34 44.71 4.32
C GLY A 49 9.06 44.89 2.81
N THR A 50 10.06 45.23 2.01
CA THR A 50 9.90 45.32 0.55
C THR A 50 9.70 43.92 -0.04
N VAL A 51 8.64 43.76 -0.84
CA VAL A 51 8.38 42.52 -1.58
C VAL A 51 8.87 42.68 -3.02
N ARG A 52 9.61 41.69 -3.51
CA ARG A 52 10.00 41.59 -4.93
C ARG A 52 9.86 40.17 -5.44
N GLU A 53 9.62 40.03 -6.73
CA GLU A 53 9.69 38.73 -7.38
C GLU A 53 11.14 38.23 -7.40
N ARG A 54 11.38 37.05 -6.81
CA ARG A 54 12.70 36.40 -6.79
C ARG A 54 12.60 35.03 -7.46
N VAL A 55 13.47 34.81 -8.44
CA VAL A 55 13.66 33.50 -9.07
C VAL A 55 14.21 32.51 -8.03
N VAL A 56 13.69 31.28 -8.05
CA VAL A 56 14.10 30.20 -7.15
C VAL A 56 14.92 29.16 -7.94
N ASP A 57 16.06 28.73 -7.40
CA ASP A 57 16.89 27.69 -8.01
C ASP A 57 16.14 26.36 -8.11
N SER A 58 15.63 25.86 -6.99
CA SER A 58 15.02 24.53 -6.90
C SER A 58 13.75 24.53 -6.03
N PHE A 59 12.76 23.75 -6.45
CA PHE A 59 11.54 23.49 -5.68
C PHE A 59 11.45 22.00 -5.31
N ARG A 60 11.15 21.71 -4.04
CA ARG A 60 11.15 20.35 -3.49
C ARG A 60 10.02 20.12 -2.49
N LEU A 61 9.85 18.88 -2.04
CA LEU A 61 8.93 18.50 -0.95
C LEU A 61 7.46 18.83 -1.25
N PRO A 62 6.89 18.31 -2.35
CA PRO A 62 5.51 18.61 -2.74
C PRO A 62 4.48 18.06 -1.75
N ALA A 63 3.48 18.88 -1.43
CA ALA A 63 2.21 18.47 -0.83
C ALA A 63 1.06 19.09 -1.63
N LEU A 64 0.13 18.27 -2.11
CA LEU A 64 -1.03 18.67 -2.91
C LEU A 64 -2.31 18.28 -2.17
N VAL A 65 -3.16 19.25 -1.86
CA VAL A 65 -4.38 19.05 -1.09
C VAL A 65 -5.56 19.79 -1.72
N ASP A 66 -6.77 19.35 -1.37
CA ASP A 66 -8.00 20.07 -1.63
C ASP A 66 -8.48 20.73 -0.33
N VAL A 67 -8.77 22.04 -0.40
CA VAL A 67 -9.31 22.82 0.73
C VAL A 67 -10.59 23.47 0.27
N ASP A 68 -11.71 22.81 0.60
CA ASP A 68 -13.05 23.29 0.22
C ASP A 68 -13.14 23.61 -1.30
N GLY A 69 -12.67 22.69 -2.15
CA GLY A 69 -12.69 22.83 -3.61
C GLY A 69 -11.53 23.64 -4.20
N VAL A 70 -10.70 24.31 -3.38
CA VAL A 70 -9.49 25.00 -3.83
C VAL A 70 -8.31 24.04 -3.77
N MET A 71 -7.66 23.83 -4.91
CA MET A 71 -6.45 23.03 -4.96
C MET A 71 -5.27 23.84 -4.43
N VAL A 72 -4.51 23.29 -3.49
CA VAL A 72 -3.37 23.96 -2.86
C VAL A 72 -2.13 23.09 -2.95
N ALA A 73 -1.09 23.61 -3.60
CA ALA A 73 0.21 22.99 -3.75
C ALA A 73 1.24 23.70 -2.85
N VAL A 74 1.77 22.99 -1.87
CA VAL A 74 2.80 23.46 -0.92
C VAL A 74 4.14 22.82 -1.27
N ALA A 75 5.23 23.59 -1.16
CA ALA A 75 6.58 23.12 -1.44
C ALA A 75 7.66 23.95 -0.71
N ASP A 76 8.89 23.45 -0.70
CA ASP A 76 10.09 24.24 -0.48
C ASP A 76 10.38 25.12 -1.70
N ALA A 77 10.66 26.40 -1.48
CA ALA A 77 11.38 27.26 -2.40
C ALA A 77 12.85 27.40 -1.93
N ARG A 78 13.76 26.66 -2.57
CA ARG A 78 15.20 26.68 -2.27
C ARG A 78 15.88 27.67 -3.20
N TYR A 79 16.16 28.86 -2.67
CA TYR A 79 16.43 30.02 -3.52
C TYR A 79 17.74 29.92 -4.31
N ASP A 80 18.80 29.44 -3.67
CA ASP A 80 20.16 29.58 -4.20
C ASP A 80 20.77 28.24 -4.64
N THR A 81 20.24 27.11 -4.16
CA THR A 81 20.71 25.75 -4.46
C THR A 81 19.70 24.71 -3.97
N ALA A 82 19.70 23.50 -4.52
CA ALA A 82 18.92 22.38 -4.01
C ALA A 82 19.39 21.82 -2.65
N ASN A 83 20.55 22.23 -2.12
CA ASN A 83 21.07 21.73 -0.85
C ASN A 83 20.07 21.89 0.30
N ASP A 84 19.88 20.84 1.10
CA ASP A 84 18.97 20.84 2.27
C ASP A 84 19.32 21.93 3.30
N ASN A 85 20.59 22.33 3.40
CA ASN A 85 21.10 23.29 4.37
C ASN A 85 21.39 24.65 3.72
N SER A 86 20.44 25.14 2.94
CA SER A 86 20.50 26.41 2.22
C SER A 86 19.40 27.37 2.66
N PHE A 87 19.23 28.48 1.95
CA PHE A 87 18.19 29.46 2.21
C PHE A 87 16.85 28.99 1.62
N ILE A 88 15.88 28.64 2.47
CA ILE A 88 14.63 27.99 2.06
C ILE A 88 13.41 28.67 2.71
N GLU A 89 12.33 28.82 1.96
CA GLU A 89 11.01 29.21 2.47
C GLU A 89 9.92 28.27 1.98
N THR A 90 8.76 28.28 2.64
CA THR A 90 7.61 27.48 2.20
C THR A 90 6.76 28.29 1.22
N VAL A 91 6.74 27.85 -0.03
CA VAL A 91 5.93 28.43 -1.11
C VAL A 91 4.61 27.69 -1.22
N VAL A 92 3.56 28.42 -1.60
CA VAL A 92 2.26 27.86 -1.95
C VAL A 92 1.82 28.38 -3.31
N LYS A 93 1.26 27.49 -4.12
CA LYS A 93 0.41 27.83 -5.26
C LYS A 93 -1.00 27.33 -5.01
N TYR A 94 -2.02 28.10 -5.38
CA TYR A 94 -3.41 27.65 -5.26
C TYR A 94 -4.24 27.95 -6.50
N SER A 95 -5.23 27.10 -6.77
CA SER A 95 -6.06 27.10 -7.96
C SER A 95 -7.52 26.83 -7.62
N VAL A 96 -8.42 27.56 -8.29
CA VAL A 96 -9.88 27.43 -8.20
C VAL A 96 -10.49 26.77 -9.44
N ASP A 97 -9.65 26.36 -10.40
CA ASP A 97 -10.02 25.85 -11.71
C ASP A 97 -9.30 24.52 -12.03
N ASP A 98 -9.15 23.68 -11.00
CA ASP A 98 -8.55 22.34 -11.09
C ASP A 98 -7.14 22.33 -11.72
N GLY A 99 -6.36 23.37 -11.45
CA GLY A 99 -4.96 23.49 -11.82
C GLY A 99 -4.68 24.08 -13.21
N GLU A 100 -5.65 24.74 -13.83
CA GLU A 100 -5.43 25.49 -15.09
C GLU A 100 -4.66 26.79 -14.82
N THR A 101 -5.06 27.55 -13.80
CA THR A 101 -4.36 28.77 -13.35
C THR A 101 -4.03 28.71 -11.87
N TRP A 102 -2.96 29.41 -11.49
CA TRP A 102 -2.41 29.34 -10.14
C TRP A 102 -1.94 30.70 -9.65
N GLU A 103 -2.38 31.08 -8.46
CA GLU A 103 -1.81 32.19 -7.70
C GLU A 103 -0.63 31.71 -6.86
N THR A 104 0.31 32.58 -6.51
CA THR A 104 1.56 32.22 -5.79
C THR A 104 1.77 33.06 -4.55
N GLN A 105 2.15 32.43 -3.44
CA GLN A 105 2.42 33.07 -2.15
C GLN A 105 3.61 32.41 -1.44
N ILE A 106 4.25 33.15 -0.53
CA ILE A 106 5.09 32.57 0.52
C ILE A 106 4.22 32.39 1.77
N ALA A 107 4.00 31.13 2.16
CA ALA A 107 3.19 30.79 3.33
C ALA A 107 3.99 30.95 4.64
N ILE A 108 5.26 30.54 4.63
CA ILE A 108 6.12 30.58 5.81
C ILE A 108 7.50 31.08 5.39
N LYS A 109 7.90 32.22 5.97
CA LYS A 109 9.24 32.78 5.82
C LYS A 109 10.21 32.13 6.79
N ASN A 110 11.48 32.03 6.41
CA ASN A 110 12.52 31.64 7.35
C ASN A 110 12.91 32.81 8.27
N SER A 111 13.76 32.53 9.25
CA SER A 111 14.15 33.49 10.29
C SER A 111 15.04 34.63 9.83
N ARG A 112 15.59 34.58 8.60
CA ARG A 112 16.53 35.57 8.05
C ARG A 112 17.81 35.79 8.87
N VAL A 113 18.15 34.89 9.79
CA VAL A 113 19.32 35.00 10.67
C VAL A 113 20.63 34.82 9.90
N SER A 114 20.64 34.02 8.83
CA SER A 114 21.81 33.76 8.01
C SER A 114 21.44 33.38 6.58
N SER A 115 22.45 33.25 5.71
CA SER A 115 22.30 32.78 4.33
C SER A 115 21.91 31.31 4.20
N VAL A 116 21.75 30.58 5.31
CA VAL A 116 21.24 29.21 5.34
C VAL A 116 20.03 29.06 6.27
N SER A 117 19.42 30.18 6.66
CA SER A 117 18.15 30.15 7.39
C SER A 117 17.07 29.49 6.53
N ARG A 118 16.31 28.59 7.13
CA ARG A 118 15.37 27.74 6.38
C ARG A 118 14.19 27.32 7.22
N VAL A 119 13.02 27.27 6.57
CA VAL A 119 11.90 26.44 6.98
C VAL A 119 11.78 25.28 6.01
N VAL A 120 11.66 24.05 6.51
CA VAL A 120 11.84 22.81 5.73
C VAL A 120 10.75 21.80 6.04
N ASP A 121 10.63 20.82 5.14
CA ASP A 121 9.82 19.61 5.30
C ASP A 121 8.34 19.92 5.65
N PRO A 122 7.65 20.74 4.83
CA PRO A 122 6.26 21.08 5.09
C PRO A 122 5.40 19.83 5.14
N THR A 123 4.69 19.67 6.25
CA THR A 123 3.71 18.60 6.45
C THR A 123 2.35 19.25 6.69
N VAL A 124 1.35 18.88 5.90
CA VAL A 124 0.09 19.60 5.75
C VAL A 124 -1.08 18.78 6.26
N ILE A 125 -1.97 19.37 7.07
CA ILE A 125 -3.31 18.85 7.39
C ILE A 125 -4.36 19.83 6.90
N VAL A 126 -5.46 19.32 6.35
CA VAL A 126 -6.63 20.12 5.99
C VAL A 126 -7.79 19.80 6.93
N LYS A 127 -8.39 20.83 7.54
CA LYS A 127 -9.64 20.71 8.32
C LYS A 127 -10.55 21.89 8.01
N GLY A 128 -11.71 21.62 7.41
CA GLY A 128 -12.60 22.69 6.93
C GLY A 128 -11.91 23.56 5.88
N ASN A 129 -11.95 24.87 6.06
CA ASN A 129 -11.26 25.84 5.20
C ASN A 129 -9.81 26.16 5.64
N LYS A 130 -9.25 25.39 6.59
CA LYS A 130 -7.92 25.65 7.17
C LYS A 130 -6.87 24.64 6.71
N LEU A 131 -5.69 25.17 6.44
CA LEU A 131 -4.43 24.46 6.22
C LEU A 131 -3.57 24.60 7.46
N TYR A 132 -3.24 23.50 8.10
CA TYR A 132 -2.24 23.44 9.15
C TYR A 132 -0.93 23.00 8.51
N VAL A 133 0.14 23.78 8.64
CA VAL A 133 1.43 23.49 8.01
C VAL A 133 2.51 23.46 9.09
N LEU A 134 3.04 22.27 9.36
CA LEU A 134 4.16 22.03 10.26
C LEU A 134 5.47 22.04 9.46
N VAL A 135 6.46 22.82 9.91
CA VAL A 135 7.80 22.90 9.32
C VAL A 135 8.88 22.84 10.41
N GLY A 136 10.06 22.33 10.07
CA GLY A 136 11.26 22.58 10.86
C GLY A 136 11.87 23.92 10.48
N SER A 137 12.34 24.69 11.46
CA SER A 137 13.04 25.97 11.27
C SER A 137 14.47 25.86 11.76
N PHE A 138 15.43 26.31 10.95
CA PHE A 138 16.85 26.33 11.28
C PHE A 138 17.47 27.69 10.94
N ASN A 139 18.36 28.18 11.81
CA ASN A 139 18.91 29.53 11.68
C ASN A 139 20.25 29.56 10.94
N LYS A 140 21.22 28.75 11.36
CA LYS A 140 22.64 28.88 10.93
C LYS A 140 23.37 27.57 10.63
N SER A 141 22.81 26.41 10.98
CA SER A 141 23.49 25.13 10.77
C SER A 141 23.69 24.82 9.28
N LYS A 142 24.86 24.26 8.95
CA LYS A 142 25.23 23.81 7.59
C LYS A 142 25.28 22.28 7.43
N GLY A 143 25.15 21.55 8.54
CA GLY A 143 25.05 20.09 8.53
C GLY A 143 23.60 19.63 8.55
N TYR A 144 23.34 18.43 8.03
CA TYR A 144 22.00 17.83 8.05
C TYR A 144 21.49 17.63 9.48
N TRP A 145 20.19 17.85 9.72
CA TRP A 145 19.61 17.99 11.06
C TRP A 145 19.90 16.81 12.01
N THR A 146 19.92 15.58 11.51
CA THR A 146 20.21 14.40 12.34
C THR A 146 21.66 14.38 12.84
N SER A 147 22.57 15.05 12.15
CA SER A 147 23.99 15.12 12.51
C SER A 147 24.31 16.15 13.59
N HIS A 148 23.38 17.07 13.89
CA HIS A 148 23.56 18.15 14.86
C HIS A 148 23.92 17.61 16.26
N ALA A 149 24.68 18.40 17.01
CA ALA A 149 25.09 18.07 18.38
C ALA A 149 23.91 18.14 19.35
N ASP A 150 23.04 19.13 19.19
CA ASP A 150 21.87 19.40 20.03
C ASP A 150 20.75 20.06 19.18
N GLY A 151 19.64 20.42 19.83
CA GLY A 151 18.49 21.10 19.22
C GLY A 151 18.51 22.63 19.32
N SER A 152 19.68 23.26 19.53
CA SER A 152 19.78 24.71 19.73
C SER A 152 19.46 25.54 18.48
N ASP A 153 19.77 25.01 17.29
CA ASP A 153 19.49 25.68 16.01
C ASP A 153 18.10 25.37 15.45
N TRP A 154 17.32 24.50 16.11
CA TRP A 154 16.06 23.95 15.59
C TRP A 154 14.84 24.51 16.32
N GLU A 155 13.76 24.81 15.59
CA GLU A 155 12.41 25.01 16.12
C GLU A 155 11.36 24.33 15.24
N PRO A 156 10.35 23.65 15.80
CA PRO A 156 9.19 23.19 15.04
C PRO A 156 8.14 24.31 14.99
N LEU A 157 7.80 24.79 13.80
CA LEU A 157 6.83 25.87 13.62
C LEU A 157 5.54 25.36 13.00
N LEU A 158 4.41 25.78 13.54
CA LEU A 158 3.08 25.57 12.98
C LEU A 158 2.54 26.91 12.43
N SER A 159 2.16 26.95 11.17
CA SER A 159 1.39 28.05 10.59
C SER A 159 0.03 27.56 10.13
N VAL A 160 -1.00 28.41 10.26
CA VAL A 160 -2.36 28.11 9.82
C VAL A 160 -2.73 29.06 8.70
N GLY A 161 -3.03 28.51 7.52
CA GLY A 161 -3.59 29.23 6.38
C GLY A 161 -5.11 29.08 6.36
N GLU A 162 -5.84 30.17 6.23
CA GLU A 162 -7.29 30.15 6.08
C GLU A 162 -7.69 30.48 4.64
N VAL A 163 -8.40 29.56 4.00
CA VAL A 163 -8.90 29.72 2.63
C VAL A 163 -10.24 30.44 2.67
N THR A 164 -10.34 31.49 1.87
CA THR A 164 -11.58 32.23 1.62
C THR A 164 -11.89 32.19 0.13
N LYS A 165 -13.14 31.90 -0.21
CA LYS A 165 -13.65 31.91 -1.59
C LYS A 165 -14.64 33.05 -1.77
N SER A 166 -14.62 33.67 -2.95
CA SER A 166 -15.64 34.63 -3.37
C SER A 166 -16.07 34.30 -4.80
N THR A 167 -17.36 34.41 -5.08
CA THR A 167 -17.89 34.25 -6.44
C THR A 167 -18.63 35.53 -6.82
N VAL A 168 -18.10 36.24 -7.80
CA VAL A 168 -18.69 37.47 -8.34
C VAL A 168 -18.82 37.27 -9.85
N ASP A 169 -20.01 37.55 -10.39
CA ASP A 169 -20.32 37.41 -11.82
C ASP A 169 -19.98 36.02 -12.41
N GLY A 170 -20.18 34.96 -11.62
CA GLY A 170 -19.89 33.58 -12.02
C GLY A 170 -18.40 33.20 -12.04
N LYS A 171 -17.49 34.13 -11.71
CA LYS A 171 -16.06 33.87 -11.55
C LYS A 171 -15.74 33.64 -10.08
N THR A 172 -15.26 32.45 -9.77
CA THR A 172 -14.75 32.13 -8.43
C THR A 172 -13.31 32.61 -8.30
N THR A 173 -12.99 33.26 -7.19
CA THR A 173 -11.64 33.59 -6.75
C THR A 173 -11.44 33.03 -5.35
N ALA A 174 -10.19 32.77 -4.99
CA ALA A 174 -9.80 32.39 -3.64
C ALA A 174 -8.63 33.24 -3.16
N ASN A 175 -8.47 33.32 -1.85
CA ASN A 175 -7.26 33.83 -1.23
C ASN A 175 -6.95 32.99 0.01
N ILE A 176 -5.66 32.89 0.35
CA ILE A 176 -5.20 32.23 1.57
C ILE A 176 -4.56 33.27 2.49
N SER A 177 -5.11 33.40 3.70
CA SER A 177 -4.56 34.26 4.74
C SER A 177 -3.73 33.43 5.71
N TRP A 178 -2.43 33.70 5.78
CA TRP A 178 -1.49 32.96 6.62
C TRP A 178 -1.30 33.62 7.99
N GLY A 179 -1.53 32.84 9.04
CA GLY A 179 -1.20 33.22 10.41
C GLY A 179 0.31 33.31 10.64
N LYS A 180 0.72 34.02 11.70
CA LYS A 180 2.12 34.01 12.12
C LYS A 180 2.52 32.61 12.60
N PRO A 181 3.68 32.07 12.20
CA PRO A 181 4.14 30.78 12.69
C PRO A 181 4.31 30.77 14.22
N VAL A 182 3.84 29.70 14.86
CA VAL A 182 3.93 29.47 16.30
C VAL A 182 4.89 28.32 16.57
N SER A 183 5.85 28.53 17.46
CA SER A 183 6.79 27.48 17.86
C SER A 183 6.12 26.46 18.78
N LEU A 184 6.21 25.18 18.43
CA LEU A 184 5.75 24.05 19.24
C LEU A 184 6.89 23.45 20.09
N LYS A 185 8.03 24.13 20.20
CA LYS A 185 9.24 23.61 20.88
C LYS A 185 9.01 23.31 22.36
N SER A 186 8.22 24.15 23.05
CA SER A 186 7.92 23.98 24.47
C SER A 186 7.08 22.73 24.78
N LEU A 187 6.39 22.19 23.77
CA LEU A 187 5.58 20.97 23.87
C LEU A 187 6.40 19.70 23.63
N PHE A 188 7.66 19.83 23.20
CA PHE A 188 8.52 18.69 22.92
C PHE A 188 9.13 18.16 24.23
N PRO A 189 8.84 16.90 24.61
CA PRO A 189 9.41 16.32 25.83
C PRO A 189 10.94 16.28 25.75
N ALA A 190 11.63 16.58 26.85
CA ALA A 190 13.10 16.52 26.90
C ALA A 190 13.65 15.09 26.72
N GLU A 191 12.83 14.08 27.00
CA GLU A 191 13.14 12.66 26.80
C GLU A 191 11.89 11.85 26.44
N PHE A 192 12.10 10.73 25.74
CA PHE A 192 11.13 9.64 25.60
C PHE A 192 11.75 8.34 26.11
N GLU A 193 11.06 7.60 26.98
CA GLU A 193 11.54 6.29 27.48
C GLU A 193 12.98 6.37 28.04
N GLY A 194 13.31 7.46 28.76
CA GLY A 194 14.66 7.71 29.31
C GLY A 194 15.73 8.04 28.25
N THR A 195 15.35 8.27 26.99
CA THR A 195 16.25 8.68 25.91
C THR A 195 16.09 10.19 25.65
N PRO A 196 17.13 11.01 25.88
CA PRO A 196 17.08 12.44 25.63
C PRO A 196 16.80 12.77 24.15
N THR A 197 15.85 13.65 23.92
CA THR A 197 15.45 14.11 22.59
C THR A 197 16.36 15.24 22.08
N LYS A 198 16.46 15.38 20.76
CA LYS A 198 17.21 16.47 20.13
C LYS A 198 16.31 17.42 19.32
N ALA A 199 15.58 16.86 18.36
CA ALA A 199 14.72 17.61 17.43
C ALA A 199 13.68 16.67 16.82
N TYR A 200 12.63 17.23 16.24
CA TYR A 200 11.70 16.51 15.38
C TYR A 200 11.29 17.33 14.17
N LEU A 201 10.87 16.64 13.10
CA LEU A 201 10.23 17.22 11.93
C LEU A 201 8.92 16.50 11.66
N GLY A 202 8.05 17.11 10.86
CA GLY A 202 6.95 16.37 10.25
C GLY A 202 7.47 15.27 9.31
N GLY A 203 6.57 14.39 8.89
CA GLY A 203 6.88 13.30 7.97
C GLY A 203 7.03 13.71 6.50
N THR A 204 6.76 14.99 6.18
CA THR A 204 6.71 15.57 4.84
C THR A 204 5.50 15.13 4.03
N GLY A 205 4.85 16.07 3.33
CA GLY A 205 3.68 15.78 2.50
C GLY A 205 2.37 16.03 3.23
N VAL A 206 1.40 15.12 3.09
CA VAL A 206 0.04 15.29 3.61
C VAL A 206 -0.20 14.34 4.78
N ALA A 207 -0.66 14.88 5.89
CA ALA A 207 -1.12 14.19 7.09
C ALA A 207 -2.66 14.32 7.21
N ILE A 208 -3.26 13.87 8.30
CA ILE A 208 -4.71 13.64 8.35
C ILE A 208 -5.43 14.38 9.50
N VAL A 209 -6.73 14.55 9.30
CA VAL A 209 -7.70 14.64 10.39
C VAL A 209 -8.24 13.23 10.61
N ALA A 210 -8.11 12.71 11.83
CA ALA A 210 -8.69 11.42 12.19
C ALA A 210 -10.23 11.52 12.31
N SER A 211 -10.91 10.39 12.25
CA SER A 211 -12.36 10.28 12.34
C SER A 211 -12.98 10.90 13.60
N ASN A 212 -12.21 10.95 14.70
CA ASN A 212 -12.58 11.62 15.94
C ASN A 212 -12.38 13.16 15.94
N GLY A 213 -11.91 13.72 14.82
CA GLY A 213 -11.66 15.15 14.65
C GLY A 213 -10.24 15.60 15.00
N ASN A 214 -9.38 14.72 15.51
CA ASN A 214 -8.01 15.08 15.89
C ASN A 214 -7.17 15.44 14.66
N LEU A 215 -6.32 16.47 14.80
CA LEU A 215 -5.24 16.71 13.85
C LEU A 215 -4.11 15.72 14.17
N VAL A 216 -3.64 14.94 13.20
CA VAL A 216 -2.66 13.86 13.44
C VAL A 216 -1.48 14.01 12.50
N TYR A 217 -0.34 14.44 13.05
CA TYR A 217 0.94 14.45 12.36
C TYR A 217 1.75 13.19 12.67
N PRO A 218 2.18 12.43 11.65
CA PRO A 218 3.31 11.54 11.80
C PRO A 218 4.59 12.39 11.80
N VAL A 219 5.44 12.20 12.81
CA VAL A 219 6.66 12.98 13.01
C VAL A 219 7.87 12.07 13.09
N GLN A 220 9.00 12.54 12.56
CA GLN A 220 10.30 11.90 12.70
C GLN A 220 11.10 12.60 13.80
N VAL A 221 11.53 11.82 14.80
CA VAL A 221 12.21 12.31 16.00
C VAL A 221 13.65 11.84 16.00
N ALA A 222 14.58 12.77 16.16
CA ALA A 222 15.99 12.49 16.39
C ALA A 222 16.32 12.58 17.89
N ASP A 223 17.00 11.57 18.42
CA ASP A 223 17.53 11.60 19.78
C ASP A 223 18.95 12.19 19.84
N MET A 224 19.46 12.40 21.07
CA MET A 224 20.84 12.87 21.30
C MET A 224 21.91 11.86 20.86
N LYS A 225 21.53 10.58 20.65
CA LYS A 225 22.38 9.54 20.04
C LYS A 225 22.31 9.54 18.51
N LYS A 226 21.64 10.54 17.90
CA LYS A 226 21.47 10.71 16.45
C LYS A 226 20.68 9.59 15.77
N ARG A 227 19.89 8.82 16.54
CA ARG A 227 18.99 7.80 16.01
C ARG A 227 17.65 8.44 15.66
N LEU A 228 17.03 7.95 14.60
CA LEU A 228 15.71 8.37 14.14
C LEU A 228 14.64 7.36 14.56
N SER A 229 13.47 7.84 14.95
CA SER A 229 12.26 7.04 15.13
C SER A 229 11.03 7.86 14.74
N ALA A 230 9.99 7.19 14.25
CA ALA A 230 8.71 7.82 13.94
C ALA A 230 7.74 7.72 15.12
N ARG A 231 6.95 8.77 15.33
CA ARG A 231 5.91 8.90 16.38
C ARG A 231 4.69 9.62 15.82
N ILE A 232 3.61 9.63 16.59
CA ILE A 232 2.44 10.48 16.33
C ILE A 232 2.49 11.70 17.26
N MET A 233 2.29 12.87 16.67
CA MET A 233 1.98 14.12 17.36
C MET A 233 0.55 14.50 16.97
N TYR A 234 -0.33 14.74 17.94
CA TYR A 234 -1.73 15.02 17.66
C TYR A 234 -2.30 16.16 18.50
N SER A 235 -3.37 16.78 18.00
CA SER A 235 -4.12 17.84 18.67
C SER A 235 -5.61 17.49 18.66
N GLU A 236 -6.27 17.71 19.80
CA GLU A 236 -7.70 17.45 20.02
C GLU A 236 -8.52 18.76 19.98
N ASP A 237 -7.84 19.90 19.86
CA ASP A 237 -8.38 21.26 20.06
C ASP A 237 -7.97 22.21 18.94
N ASP A 238 -8.04 21.70 17.70
CA ASP A 238 -7.79 22.45 16.47
C ASP A 238 -6.42 23.14 16.41
N GLY A 239 -5.40 22.50 16.98
CA GLY A 239 -4.00 22.92 16.94
C GLY A 239 -3.58 23.83 18.08
N SER A 240 -4.46 24.08 19.07
CA SER A 240 -4.16 24.95 20.22
C SER A 240 -3.15 24.30 21.18
N THR A 241 -3.29 22.99 21.42
CA THR A 241 -2.33 22.18 22.17
C THR A 241 -1.97 20.91 21.40
N TRP A 242 -0.80 20.35 21.69
CA TRP A 242 -0.29 19.15 21.03
C TRP A 242 0.24 18.15 22.05
N LYS A 243 0.03 16.87 21.75
CA LYS A 243 0.50 15.72 22.52
C LYS A 243 1.33 14.81 21.64
N PHE A 244 2.36 14.20 22.22
CA PHE A 244 3.09 13.10 21.59
C PHE A 244 2.55 11.77 22.12
N ALA A 245 2.26 10.84 21.22
CA ALA A 245 1.87 9.50 21.61
C ALA A 245 3.07 8.74 22.20
N GLU A 246 2.80 7.84 23.15
CA GLU A 246 3.82 7.09 23.89
C GLU A 246 4.62 6.14 22.98
N GLY A 247 3.97 5.53 21.99
CA GLY A 247 4.57 4.55 21.10
C GLY A 247 5.46 5.16 20.03
N ARG A 248 6.34 4.33 19.47
CA ARG A 248 7.20 4.67 18.34
C ARG A 248 7.44 3.47 17.42
N SER A 249 7.94 3.77 16.23
CA SER A 249 8.54 2.78 15.35
C SER A 249 9.88 2.22 15.88
N GLU A 250 10.43 1.21 15.19
CA GLU A 250 11.85 0.89 15.31
C GLU A 250 12.75 2.08 14.94
N PHE A 251 13.99 2.06 15.45
CA PHE A 251 15.01 3.02 15.03
C PHE A 251 15.36 2.87 13.54
N GLY A 252 15.67 3.99 12.89
CA GLY A 252 15.97 4.09 11.47
C GLY A 252 14.76 4.47 10.60
N CYS A 253 13.54 4.45 11.15
CA CYS A 253 12.36 4.94 10.46
C CYS A 253 12.37 6.47 10.42
N SER A 254 12.16 7.03 9.24
CA SER A 254 12.09 8.47 8.95
C SER A 254 10.93 8.77 8.02
N GLU A 255 10.69 10.07 7.78
CA GLU A 255 9.64 10.58 6.85
C GLU A 255 8.35 9.73 6.88
N PRO A 256 7.76 9.52 8.08
CA PRO A 256 6.58 8.68 8.20
C PRO A 256 5.37 9.37 7.57
N VAL A 257 4.55 8.61 6.84
CA VAL A 257 3.25 9.08 6.35
C VAL A 257 2.14 8.23 6.92
N VAL A 258 1.00 8.84 7.25
CA VAL A 258 -0.09 8.19 7.98
C VAL A 258 -1.42 8.37 7.27
N LEU A 259 -2.25 7.34 7.33
CA LEU A 259 -3.67 7.41 7.01
C LEU A 259 -4.46 6.67 8.08
N GLU A 260 -5.77 6.88 8.09
CA GLU A 260 -6.70 6.10 8.91
C GLU A 260 -7.41 5.04 8.05
N TRP A 261 -7.46 3.81 8.54
CA TRP A 261 -8.09 2.66 7.91
C TRP A 261 -8.78 1.79 8.95
N ASP A 262 -10.08 1.54 8.81
CA ASP A 262 -10.90 0.74 9.73
C ASP A 262 -10.69 1.09 11.23
N GLY A 263 -10.65 2.39 11.53
CA GLY A 263 -10.47 2.91 12.89
C GLY A 263 -9.04 2.85 13.43
N LYS A 264 -8.06 2.50 12.58
CA LYS A 264 -6.64 2.42 12.96
C LYS A 264 -5.81 3.42 12.16
N LEU A 265 -4.79 3.96 12.79
CA LEU A 265 -3.70 4.64 12.10
C LEU A 265 -2.79 3.59 11.44
N ILE A 266 -2.53 3.74 10.14
CA ILE A 266 -1.50 3.00 9.42
C ILE A 266 -0.35 3.95 9.12
N MET A 267 0.80 3.75 9.77
CA MET A 267 2.00 4.55 9.57
C MET A 267 3.00 3.83 8.67
N ASN A 268 3.29 4.41 7.51
CA ASN A 268 4.22 3.87 6.52
C ASN A 268 5.53 4.67 6.51
N ASN A 269 6.64 4.02 6.83
CA ASN A 269 7.90 4.67 7.15
C ASN A 269 8.93 4.52 6.03
N ARG A 270 9.65 5.59 5.74
CA ARG A 270 10.92 5.47 5.00
C ARG A 270 11.92 4.76 5.91
N VAL A 271 12.68 3.84 5.33
CA VAL A 271 13.88 3.31 5.96
C VAL A 271 15.00 3.19 4.94
N ASP A 272 16.09 3.93 5.14
CA ASP A 272 17.22 3.88 4.23
C ASP A 272 17.92 2.51 4.29
N GLY A 273 18.21 1.93 3.13
CA GLY A 273 18.96 0.68 3.01
C GLY A 273 18.20 -0.60 3.35
N ARG A 274 16.87 -0.58 3.48
CA ARG A 274 16.02 -1.77 3.64
C ARG A 274 14.58 -1.50 3.15
N HIS A 275 13.72 -2.52 3.17
CA HIS A 275 12.30 -2.33 2.86
C HIS A 275 11.63 -1.38 3.86
N ARG A 276 10.58 -0.68 3.40
CA ARG A 276 9.75 0.18 4.24
C ARG A 276 9.08 -0.62 5.35
N LEU A 277 9.01 -0.04 6.55
CA LEU A 277 8.27 -0.61 7.67
C LEU A 277 6.92 0.07 7.80
N VAL A 278 5.87 -0.72 7.97
CA VAL A 278 4.51 -0.23 8.15
C VAL A 278 3.97 -0.72 9.49
N TYR A 279 3.33 0.15 10.25
CA TYR A 279 2.76 -0.18 11.55
C TYR A 279 1.29 0.23 11.62
N GLU A 280 0.53 -0.49 12.44
CA GLU A 280 -0.85 -0.20 12.79
C GLU A 280 -0.95 0.19 14.27
N SER A 281 -1.84 1.14 14.58
CA SER A 281 -2.22 1.55 15.93
C SER A 281 -3.71 1.87 15.98
N ASP A 282 -4.43 1.30 16.95
CA ASP A 282 -5.85 1.56 17.21
C ASP A 282 -6.07 2.52 18.40
N ASP A 283 -4.99 3.10 18.93
CA ASP A 283 -4.97 3.88 20.17
C ASP A 283 -4.22 5.22 20.01
N MET A 284 -4.36 5.84 18.83
CA MET A 284 -3.75 7.14 18.48
C MET A 284 -2.21 7.15 18.63
N GLY A 285 -1.57 6.01 18.39
CA GLY A 285 -0.12 5.83 18.38
C GLY A 285 0.49 5.50 19.74
N LYS A 286 -0.32 5.15 20.75
CA LYS A 286 0.19 4.73 22.07
C LYS A 286 0.88 3.37 21.97
N THR A 287 0.35 2.44 21.21
CA THR A 287 0.98 1.16 20.87
C THR A 287 1.07 0.97 19.36
N TRP A 288 2.11 0.27 18.91
CA TRP A 288 2.34 -0.03 17.50
C TRP A 288 2.57 -1.51 17.28
N THR A 289 1.87 -2.07 16.31
CA THR A 289 2.12 -3.43 15.80
C THR A 289 2.62 -3.33 14.37
N GLU A 290 3.73 -3.99 14.04
CA GLU A 290 4.20 -4.04 12.66
C GLU A 290 3.15 -4.78 11.79
N ALA A 291 2.78 -4.19 10.65
CA ALA A 291 1.73 -4.66 9.76
C ALA A 291 2.20 -5.85 8.88
N LEU A 292 2.71 -6.90 9.52
CA LEU A 292 3.37 -8.06 8.91
C LEU A 292 2.42 -8.88 8.02
N GLY A 293 1.12 -8.87 8.33
CA GLY A 293 0.09 -9.59 7.58
C GLY A 293 -0.43 -8.83 6.36
N THR A 294 0.03 -7.60 6.12
CA THR A 294 -0.51 -6.72 5.07
C THR A 294 0.62 -5.99 4.33
N LEU A 295 1.06 -4.83 4.84
CA LEU A 295 1.82 -3.84 4.06
C LEU A 295 3.30 -3.73 4.45
N SER A 296 3.70 -4.18 5.64
CA SER A 296 5.09 -4.01 6.07
C SER A 296 6.03 -4.85 5.21
N ARG A 297 7.18 -4.26 4.84
CA ARG A 297 8.24 -4.87 4.03
C ARG A 297 7.81 -5.24 2.61
N VAL A 298 6.67 -4.73 2.13
CA VAL A 298 6.24 -4.90 0.74
C VAL A 298 7.10 -4.07 -0.21
N TRP A 299 7.31 -2.79 0.09
CA TRP A 299 7.99 -1.87 -0.81
C TRP A 299 9.48 -1.73 -0.48
N GLY A 300 10.35 -2.08 -1.45
CA GLY A 300 11.81 -1.94 -1.36
C GLY A 300 12.31 -0.61 -1.91
N THR A 301 13.39 -0.08 -1.34
CA THR A 301 13.96 1.23 -1.72
C THR A 301 14.64 1.26 -3.09
N SER A 302 14.99 0.09 -3.62
CA SER A 302 15.68 -0.12 -4.89
C SER A 302 15.62 -1.61 -5.27
N PRO A 303 15.99 -2.03 -6.50
CA PRO A 303 15.94 -3.43 -6.93
C PRO A 303 16.63 -4.41 -5.98
N ILE A 304 17.78 -3.99 -5.45
CA ILE A 304 18.40 -4.54 -4.26
C ILE A 304 18.13 -3.52 -3.16
N PRO A 305 17.40 -3.83 -2.07
CA PRO A 305 16.94 -2.84 -1.09
C PRO A 305 18.08 -2.42 -0.16
N ASN A 306 19.09 -1.73 -0.70
CA ASN A 306 20.29 -1.25 -0.01
C ASN A 306 20.58 0.24 -0.29
N GLN A 307 19.72 0.92 -1.05
CA GLN A 307 19.84 2.34 -1.36
C GLN A 307 18.97 3.20 -0.42
N PRO A 308 19.19 4.52 -0.37
CA PRO A 308 18.29 5.44 0.32
C PRO A 308 16.84 5.26 -0.12
N GLY A 309 15.92 5.32 0.84
CA GLY A 309 14.50 5.41 0.56
C GLY A 309 14.10 6.82 0.16
N SER A 310 12.80 7.09 0.19
CA SER A 310 12.20 8.36 -0.21
C SER A 310 10.95 8.66 0.62
N GLN A 311 10.55 9.92 0.67
CA GLN A 311 9.19 10.31 1.04
C GLN A 311 8.19 9.62 0.10
N SER A 312 6.94 9.44 0.54
CA SER A 312 5.90 8.76 -0.21
C SER A 312 4.55 9.40 0.04
N SER A 313 3.74 9.57 -0.99
CA SER A 313 2.32 9.88 -0.77
C SER A 313 1.64 8.60 -0.30
N PHE A 314 0.81 8.70 0.75
CA PHE A 314 0.01 7.57 1.24
C PHE A 314 -1.34 8.09 1.72
N ILE A 315 -2.38 7.89 0.91
CA ILE A 315 -3.72 8.46 1.17
C ILE A 315 -4.78 7.38 1.12
N ALA A 316 -5.84 7.55 1.91
CA ALA A 316 -7.06 6.75 1.81
C ALA A 316 -8.12 7.53 1.03
N VAL A 317 -8.72 6.90 0.01
CA VAL A 317 -9.72 7.49 -0.88
C VAL A 317 -10.86 6.50 -1.14
N THR A 318 -12.01 6.99 -1.59
CA THR A 318 -13.13 6.14 -1.99
C THR A 318 -13.32 6.26 -3.50
N ILE A 319 -13.10 5.18 -4.23
CA ILE A 319 -13.23 5.13 -5.69
C ILE A 319 -14.22 4.03 -6.01
N GLU A 320 -15.20 4.29 -6.90
CA GLU A 320 -16.24 3.31 -7.26
C GLU A 320 -16.96 2.74 -6.02
N GLY A 321 -17.15 3.57 -4.98
CA GLY A 321 -17.78 3.18 -3.72
C GLY A 321 -16.97 2.21 -2.84
N LYS A 322 -15.72 1.87 -3.18
CA LYS A 322 -14.82 1.07 -2.33
C LYS A 322 -13.74 1.98 -1.75
N ARG A 323 -13.53 1.88 -0.43
CA ARG A 323 -12.39 2.52 0.23
C ARG A 323 -11.11 1.78 -0.18
N VAL A 324 -10.09 2.52 -0.57
CA VAL A 324 -8.78 2.01 -1.00
C VAL A 324 -7.68 2.98 -0.53
N MET A 325 -6.43 2.52 -0.57
CA MET A 325 -5.25 3.34 -0.32
C MET A 325 -4.46 3.51 -1.61
N LEU A 326 -3.93 4.71 -1.83
CA LEU A 326 -2.98 5.03 -2.89
C LEU A 326 -1.61 5.30 -2.29
N PHE A 327 -0.58 4.69 -2.86
CA PHE A 327 0.80 4.80 -2.39
C PHE A 327 1.75 5.13 -3.54
N THR A 328 2.67 6.08 -3.36
CA THR A 328 3.70 6.38 -4.36
C THR A 328 5.12 6.19 -3.87
N HIS A 329 5.98 5.62 -4.70
CA HIS A 329 7.41 5.49 -4.40
C HIS A 329 8.25 5.34 -5.67
N PRO A 330 9.45 5.95 -5.76
CA PRO A 330 10.39 5.70 -6.84
C PRO A 330 10.95 4.27 -6.79
N LEU A 331 11.18 3.67 -7.96
CA LEU A 331 11.84 2.37 -8.03
C LEU A 331 13.36 2.47 -7.82
N ASN A 332 13.97 3.63 -8.08
CA ASN A 332 15.37 3.94 -7.80
C ASN A 332 16.36 2.92 -8.42
N PHE A 333 16.26 2.69 -9.73
CA PHE A 333 17.17 1.81 -10.45
C PHE A 333 18.55 2.44 -10.60
N LYS A 334 18.64 3.77 -10.62
CA LYS A 334 19.90 4.53 -10.67
C LYS A 334 20.62 4.57 -9.33
N GLY A 335 19.93 4.27 -8.23
CA GLY A 335 20.49 4.24 -6.88
C GLY A 335 20.75 5.63 -6.27
N LEU A 336 21.32 5.63 -5.07
CA LEU A 336 21.53 6.82 -4.25
C LEU A 336 20.22 7.62 -4.11
N TRP A 337 20.31 8.95 -4.21
CA TRP A 337 19.17 9.86 -4.12
C TRP A 337 18.57 10.22 -5.49
N LEU A 338 19.00 9.56 -6.58
CA LEU A 338 18.49 9.80 -7.93
C LEU A 338 17.03 9.39 -8.07
N ARG A 339 16.66 8.22 -7.50
CA ARG A 339 15.26 7.85 -7.25
C ARG A 339 14.38 7.99 -8.50
N ASP A 340 14.83 7.42 -9.60
CA ASP A 340 14.09 7.38 -10.86
C ASP A 340 12.85 6.49 -10.79
N ARG A 341 11.95 6.69 -11.76
CA ARG A 341 10.74 5.88 -11.98
C ARG A 341 9.79 5.90 -10.79
N LEU A 342 9.15 7.04 -10.54
CA LEU A 342 8.06 7.17 -9.56
C LEU A 342 6.92 6.24 -9.96
N HIS A 343 6.52 5.31 -9.07
CA HIS A 343 5.39 4.40 -9.28
C HIS A 343 4.21 4.74 -8.38
N LEU A 344 3.00 4.42 -8.85
CA LEU A 344 1.74 4.48 -8.10
C LEU A 344 1.21 3.06 -7.84
N TRP A 345 0.77 2.83 -6.61
CA TRP A 345 0.22 1.57 -6.13
C TRP A 345 -1.19 1.79 -5.57
N LEU A 346 -2.04 0.78 -5.74
CA LEU A 346 -3.40 0.71 -5.21
C LEU A 346 -3.52 -0.49 -4.27
N THR A 347 -4.13 -0.33 -3.10
CA THR A 347 -4.40 -1.44 -2.18
C THR A 347 -5.71 -1.27 -1.42
N ASP A 348 -6.39 -2.38 -1.11
CA ASP A 348 -7.54 -2.44 -0.20
C ASP A 348 -7.20 -3.12 1.14
N ASN A 349 -5.92 -3.01 1.55
CA ASN A 349 -5.30 -3.71 2.68
C ASN A 349 -5.21 -5.24 2.53
N GLN A 350 -5.55 -5.77 1.34
CA GLN A 350 -5.43 -7.18 1.00
C GLN A 350 -4.67 -7.35 -0.31
N ARG A 351 -5.23 -6.85 -1.42
CA ARG A 351 -4.64 -6.89 -2.74
C ARG A 351 -3.76 -5.66 -2.95
N ILE A 352 -2.66 -5.81 -3.69
CA ILE A 352 -1.73 -4.72 -3.98
C ILE A 352 -1.47 -4.69 -5.48
N PHE A 353 -2.03 -3.69 -6.16
CA PHE A 353 -1.93 -3.51 -7.60
C PHE A 353 -0.90 -2.43 -7.94
N ASP A 354 -0.04 -2.70 -8.91
CA ASP A 354 0.89 -1.73 -9.49
C ASP A 354 0.17 -0.99 -10.61
N VAL A 355 -0.21 0.27 -10.38
CA VAL A 355 -0.87 1.10 -11.39
C VAL A 355 0.13 1.47 -12.50
N GLY A 356 1.41 1.50 -12.15
CA GLY A 356 2.53 1.71 -13.03
C GLY A 356 3.29 3.00 -12.72
N GLN A 357 4.29 3.26 -13.56
CA GLN A 357 5.16 4.42 -13.45
C GLN A 357 4.38 5.71 -13.74
N VAL A 358 4.40 6.69 -12.85
CA VAL A 358 3.84 8.05 -13.01
C VAL A 358 4.82 8.96 -13.73
N SER A 359 6.10 8.94 -13.34
CA SER A 359 7.14 9.77 -13.98
C SER A 359 7.43 9.33 -15.42
N ILE A 360 8.08 10.18 -16.20
CA ILE A 360 8.36 9.93 -17.63
C ILE A 360 9.77 9.35 -17.81
N GLY A 361 9.86 8.27 -18.60
CA GLY A 361 11.14 7.67 -18.98
C GLY A 361 11.97 7.23 -17.77
N ASP A 362 13.21 7.69 -17.69
CA ASP A 362 14.14 7.42 -16.59
C ASP A 362 14.42 8.68 -15.75
N GLU A 363 13.56 9.69 -15.81
CA GLU A 363 13.77 10.92 -15.03
C GLU A 363 13.83 10.62 -13.52
N ASN A 364 14.68 11.38 -12.81
CA ASN A 364 14.81 11.32 -11.37
C ASN A 364 13.58 11.96 -10.72
N ALA A 365 12.75 11.20 -10.01
CA ALA A 365 11.44 11.64 -9.54
C ALA A 365 11.16 11.11 -8.12
N ALA A 366 11.74 11.78 -7.14
CA ALA A 366 11.82 11.28 -5.77
C ALA A 366 10.54 11.50 -4.94
N TYR A 367 10.22 12.75 -4.60
CA TYR A 367 9.15 13.07 -3.65
C TYR A 367 7.87 13.36 -4.43
N SER A 368 6.72 13.02 -3.84
CA SER A 368 5.44 13.12 -4.51
C SER A 368 4.26 13.27 -3.55
N SER A 369 3.18 13.84 -4.08
CA SER A 369 1.89 13.95 -3.43
C SER A 369 0.77 13.67 -4.43
N VAL A 370 -0.13 12.78 -4.07
CA VAL A 370 -1.30 12.40 -4.88
C VAL A 370 -2.54 13.02 -4.27
N LEU A 371 -3.45 13.50 -5.12
CA LEU A 371 -4.74 14.05 -4.73
C LEU A 371 -5.86 13.41 -5.58
N TYR A 372 -6.90 12.90 -4.93
CA TYR A 372 -8.15 12.53 -5.58
C TYR A 372 -9.23 13.54 -5.19
N LYS A 373 -9.74 14.29 -6.17
CA LYS A 373 -10.68 15.40 -6.00
C LYS A 373 -11.69 15.35 -7.14
N ASP A 374 -12.99 15.47 -6.81
CA ASP A 374 -14.08 15.56 -7.79
C ASP A 374 -14.01 14.49 -8.90
N ASP A 375 -13.74 13.24 -8.50
CA ASP A 375 -13.56 12.09 -9.39
C ASP A 375 -12.43 12.24 -10.45
N LYS A 376 -11.43 13.05 -10.12
CA LYS A 376 -10.19 13.23 -10.89
C LYS A 376 -8.99 12.91 -10.00
N LEU A 377 -7.93 12.40 -10.61
CA LEU A 377 -6.69 12.03 -9.92
C LEU A 377 -5.53 12.88 -10.41
N TYR A 378 -4.73 13.36 -9.47
CA TYR A 378 -3.61 14.27 -9.72
C TYR A 378 -2.36 13.78 -9.00
N CYS A 379 -1.21 14.15 -9.53
CA CYS A 379 0.07 14.01 -8.83
C CYS A 379 0.91 15.26 -8.98
N LEU A 380 1.41 15.76 -7.84
CA LEU A 380 2.45 16.75 -7.76
C LEU A 380 3.75 16.03 -7.38
N HIS A 381 4.78 16.05 -8.23
CA HIS A 381 6.03 15.33 -7.95
C HIS A 381 7.29 16.06 -8.41
N GLU A 382 8.42 15.72 -7.80
CA GLU A 382 9.73 16.26 -8.17
C GLU A 382 10.20 15.73 -9.51
N VAL A 383 10.99 16.54 -10.21
CA VAL A 383 11.86 16.12 -11.32
C VAL A 383 13.23 16.75 -11.13
N ASN A 384 14.26 15.91 -11.06
CA ASN A 384 15.65 16.31 -10.84
C ASN A 384 16.50 16.13 -12.12
N THR A 385 17.26 17.17 -12.45
CA THR A 385 18.37 17.10 -13.43
C THR A 385 19.53 17.86 -12.84
N ASP A 386 20.68 17.19 -12.69
CA ASP A 386 21.93 17.76 -12.16
C ASP A 386 21.76 18.51 -10.82
N GLU A 387 20.99 17.93 -9.89
CA GLU A 387 20.67 18.50 -8.58
C GLU A 387 19.97 19.86 -8.64
N VAL A 388 19.15 20.06 -9.67
CA VAL A 388 18.24 21.20 -9.78
C VAL A 388 16.82 20.67 -9.95
N TYR A 389 15.91 21.07 -9.07
CA TYR A 389 14.62 20.40 -8.91
C TYR A 389 13.45 21.29 -9.34
N SER A 390 12.60 20.75 -10.21
CA SER A 390 11.27 21.29 -10.47
C SER A 390 10.21 20.42 -9.82
N ILE A 391 9.00 20.97 -9.69
CA ILE A 391 7.82 20.19 -9.31
C ILE A 391 6.80 20.27 -10.45
N VAL A 392 6.36 19.10 -10.91
CA VAL A 392 5.42 18.97 -12.02
C VAL A 392 4.04 18.60 -11.49
N PHE A 393 3.01 19.17 -12.10
CA PHE A 393 1.60 18.86 -11.85
C PHE A 393 1.08 18.00 -12.99
N VAL A 394 0.57 16.82 -12.65
CA VAL A 394 0.16 15.77 -13.61
C VAL A 394 -1.30 15.41 -13.39
N ARG A 395 -2.08 15.38 -14.48
CA ARG A 395 -3.43 14.80 -14.51
C ARG A 395 -3.34 13.31 -14.81
N LEU A 396 -3.72 12.46 -13.86
CA LEU A 396 -3.58 11.00 -13.91
C LEU A 396 -4.83 10.32 -14.49
N ILE A 397 -5.17 10.66 -15.73
CA ILE A 397 -6.42 10.25 -16.39
C ILE A 397 -6.47 8.74 -16.62
N GLU A 398 -5.46 8.20 -17.31
CA GLU A 398 -5.41 6.76 -17.62
C GLU A 398 -5.16 5.90 -16.38
N GLU A 399 -4.38 6.40 -15.42
CA GLU A 399 -4.16 5.73 -14.14
C GLU A 399 -5.48 5.61 -13.36
N LEU A 400 -6.30 6.67 -13.28
CA LEU A 400 -7.60 6.61 -12.64
C LEU A 400 -8.55 5.65 -13.36
N ARG A 401 -8.55 5.65 -14.71
CA ARG A 401 -9.35 4.71 -15.51
C ARG A 401 -8.98 3.26 -15.18
N LEU A 402 -7.68 2.97 -15.08
CA LEU A 402 -7.17 1.66 -14.69
C LEU A 402 -7.54 1.30 -13.24
N ILE A 403 -7.37 2.23 -12.30
CA ILE A 403 -7.76 2.04 -10.90
C ILE A 403 -9.24 1.69 -10.80
N LYS A 404 -10.13 2.45 -11.46
CA LYS A 404 -11.58 2.17 -11.49
C LYS A 404 -11.88 0.76 -12.02
N SER A 405 -11.22 0.36 -13.11
CA SER A 405 -11.35 -0.98 -13.68
C SER A 405 -10.94 -2.08 -12.69
N VAL A 406 -9.81 -1.91 -11.99
CA VAL A 406 -9.33 -2.87 -11.00
C VAL A 406 -10.24 -2.92 -9.77
N VAL A 407 -10.68 -1.76 -9.26
CA VAL A 407 -11.60 -1.68 -8.12
C VAL A 407 -12.93 -2.35 -8.44
N ARG A 408 -13.49 -2.15 -9.64
CA ARG A 408 -14.70 -2.85 -10.08
C ARG A 408 -14.49 -4.37 -10.14
N ALA A 409 -13.36 -4.83 -10.66
CA ALA A 409 -13.02 -6.26 -10.68
C ALA A 409 -12.95 -6.85 -9.26
N TRP A 410 -12.29 -6.15 -8.31
CA TRP A 410 -12.24 -6.57 -6.91
C TRP A 410 -13.63 -6.66 -6.28
N LYS A 411 -14.46 -5.62 -6.46
CA LYS A 411 -15.84 -5.60 -5.94
C LYS A 411 -16.67 -6.73 -6.53
N ALA A 412 -16.70 -6.86 -7.86
CA ALA A 412 -17.50 -7.85 -8.55
C ALA A 412 -17.10 -9.27 -8.16
N GLN A 413 -15.80 -9.56 -8.07
CA GLN A 413 -15.32 -10.88 -7.66
C GLN A 413 -15.65 -11.17 -6.19
N ASP A 414 -15.48 -10.20 -5.29
CA ASP A 414 -15.82 -10.40 -3.87
C ASP A 414 -17.32 -10.62 -3.67
N ILE A 415 -18.17 -9.84 -4.35
CA ILE A 415 -19.63 -10.03 -4.34
C ILE A 415 -20.01 -11.39 -4.92
N HIS A 416 -19.39 -11.76 -6.06
CA HIS A 416 -19.68 -13.03 -6.71
C HIS A 416 -19.41 -14.19 -5.76
N LEU A 417 -18.24 -14.23 -5.11
CA LEU A 417 -17.89 -15.29 -4.17
C LEU A 417 -18.78 -15.26 -2.93
N SER A 418 -19.00 -14.09 -2.32
CA SER A 418 -19.80 -14.00 -1.09
C SER A 418 -21.28 -14.35 -1.31
N SER A 419 -21.80 -14.19 -2.53
CA SER A 419 -23.16 -14.58 -2.90
C SER A 419 -23.37 -16.10 -3.06
N ILE A 420 -22.29 -16.90 -3.09
CA ILE A 420 -22.38 -18.35 -3.27
C ILE A 420 -23.03 -19.00 -2.04
N CYS A 421 -24.24 -19.53 -2.25
CA CYS A 421 -24.92 -20.39 -1.28
C CYS A 421 -24.21 -21.76 -1.18
N THR A 422 -23.47 -21.98 -0.09
CA THR A 422 -22.81 -23.27 0.16
C THR A 422 -23.79 -24.29 0.78
N PRO A 423 -23.67 -25.59 0.43
CA PRO A 423 -24.52 -26.65 0.99
C PRO A 423 -24.37 -26.77 2.51
N ALA A 424 -25.46 -27.15 3.20
CA ALA A 424 -25.42 -27.45 4.63
C ALA A 424 -24.63 -28.72 4.94
N ASP A 425 -23.97 -28.74 6.09
CA ASP A 425 -23.30 -29.92 6.66
C ASP A 425 -24.34 -30.97 7.07
N PRO A 426 -24.18 -32.27 6.73
CA PRO A 426 -25.08 -33.31 7.23
C PRO A 426 -25.14 -33.29 8.76
N GLY A 427 -26.30 -32.90 9.31
CA GLY A 427 -26.58 -32.91 10.76
C GLY A 427 -26.87 -31.55 11.41
N THR A 428 -26.88 -30.43 10.67
CA THR A 428 -27.25 -29.11 11.22
C THR A 428 -28.62 -28.64 10.68
N PRO A 429 -29.54 -28.11 11.52
CA PRO A 429 -30.81 -27.59 11.04
C PRO A 429 -30.62 -26.44 10.04
N PRO A 430 -31.38 -26.37 8.94
CA PRO A 430 -31.31 -25.24 8.02
C PRO A 430 -31.72 -23.95 8.74
N SER A 431 -30.91 -22.91 8.64
CA SER A 431 -31.35 -21.54 8.93
C SER A 431 -32.47 -21.15 7.96
N LYS A 432 -33.39 -20.27 8.37
CA LYS A 432 -34.42 -19.69 7.49
C LYS A 432 -33.73 -19.10 6.25
N GLY A 433 -33.82 -19.81 5.11
CA GLY A 433 -33.15 -19.44 3.84
C GLY A 433 -32.32 -20.54 3.17
N GLY A 434 -32.03 -21.68 3.83
CA GLY A 434 -31.42 -22.85 3.18
C GLY A 434 -29.92 -22.76 2.81
N CYS A 435 -29.26 -21.63 3.07
CA CYS A 435 -27.83 -21.39 2.87
C CYS A 435 -27.13 -21.15 4.22
N ARG A 436 -25.97 -21.80 4.48
CA ARG A 436 -25.28 -21.70 5.78
C ARG A 436 -24.23 -20.59 5.86
N ALA A 437 -23.23 -20.59 4.97
CA ALA A 437 -22.09 -19.66 5.04
C ALA A 437 -21.62 -19.23 3.64
N ALA A 438 -21.31 -17.94 3.50
CA ALA A 438 -20.71 -17.39 2.29
C ALA A 438 -19.26 -17.87 2.12
N VAL A 439 -18.76 -17.90 0.87
CA VAL A 439 -17.32 -18.06 0.63
C VAL A 439 -16.59 -16.89 1.29
N PRO A 440 -15.58 -17.13 2.15
CA PRO A 440 -14.86 -16.05 2.82
C PRO A 440 -14.09 -15.22 1.80
N THR A 441 -14.32 -13.91 1.78
CA THR A 441 -13.53 -12.96 0.95
C THR A 441 -12.61 -12.09 1.79
N ALA A 442 -12.86 -12.01 3.10
CA ALA A 442 -11.96 -11.36 4.04
C ALA A 442 -10.60 -12.07 4.07
N GLY A 443 -9.55 -11.33 3.76
CA GLY A 443 -8.17 -11.77 3.62
C GLY A 443 -7.83 -12.42 2.28
N LEU A 444 -8.75 -12.52 1.31
CA LEU A 444 -8.49 -13.20 0.02
C LEU A 444 -7.65 -12.32 -0.91
N VAL A 445 -6.36 -12.57 -1.08
CA VAL A 445 -5.44 -11.67 -1.80
C VAL A 445 -5.20 -12.02 -3.27
N GLY A 446 -5.57 -13.22 -3.69
CA GLY A 446 -5.29 -13.71 -5.04
C GLY A 446 -6.11 -14.93 -5.38
N PHE A 447 -6.47 -15.06 -6.64
CA PHE A 447 -7.29 -16.16 -7.13
C PHE A 447 -6.89 -16.54 -8.55
N LEU A 448 -6.30 -17.74 -8.72
CA LEU A 448 -5.95 -18.29 -10.03
C LEU A 448 -7.08 -19.24 -10.47
N SER A 449 -7.81 -18.85 -11.52
CA SER A 449 -8.91 -19.64 -12.08
C SER A 449 -8.94 -19.53 -13.59
N LEU A 450 -8.95 -18.30 -14.11
CA LEU A 450 -8.91 -18.01 -15.54
C LEU A 450 -7.49 -18.11 -16.11
N SER A 451 -7.39 -18.31 -17.42
CA SER A 451 -6.12 -18.28 -18.16
C SER A 451 -6.23 -17.32 -19.35
N ALA A 452 -5.16 -16.56 -19.58
CA ALA A 452 -4.97 -15.80 -20.82
C ALA A 452 -4.13 -16.53 -21.88
N ASN A 453 -3.14 -17.35 -21.49
CA ASN A 453 -2.28 -18.09 -22.44
C ASN A 453 -1.56 -19.30 -21.80
N GLU A 454 -0.75 -20.01 -22.59
CA GLU A 454 -0.07 -21.26 -22.19
C GLU A 454 1.05 -21.09 -21.14
N SER A 455 1.51 -19.86 -20.89
CA SER A 455 2.65 -19.55 -20.00
C SER A 455 2.27 -18.75 -18.74
N VAL A 456 1.03 -18.26 -18.66
CA VAL A 456 0.57 -17.39 -17.58
C VAL A 456 -0.77 -17.88 -17.04
N TRP A 457 -0.81 -18.13 -15.73
CA TRP A 457 -2.05 -18.28 -14.99
C TRP A 457 -2.42 -16.91 -14.42
N GLU A 458 -3.50 -16.32 -14.92
CA GLU A 458 -3.89 -14.98 -14.49
C GLU A 458 -4.52 -14.99 -13.11
N ASP A 459 -4.15 -13.99 -12.32
CA ASP A 459 -4.84 -13.66 -11.09
C ASP A 459 -6.10 -12.87 -11.41
N VAL A 460 -7.24 -13.39 -10.97
CA VAL A 460 -8.56 -12.76 -11.14
C VAL A 460 -8.60 -11.39 -10.46
N TYR A 461 -7.81 -11.19 -9.39
CA TYR A 461 -7.65 -9.87 -8.75
C TYR A 461 -6.61 -8.98 -9.44
N ARG A 462 -5.99 -9.45 -10.53
CA ARG A 462 -5.10 -8.70 -11.45
C ARG A 462 -3.80 -8.20 -10.81
N CYS A 463 -3.36 -8.76 -9.69
CA CYS A 463 -2.19 -8.27 -8.95
C CYS A 463 -0.94 -9.09 -9.25
N VAL A 464 -1.00 -10.41 -9.09
CA VAL A 464 0.18 -11.28 -9.23
C VAL A 464 -0.19 -12.53 -10.01
N ASN A 465 0.23 -12.61 -11.28
CA ASN A 465 0.04 -13.83 -12.06
C ASN A 465 1.02 -14.94 -11.62
N ALA A 466 0.67 -16.20 -11.92
CA ALA A 466 1.61 -17.32 -11.81
C ALA A 466 2.20 -17.67 -13.19
N SER A 467 3.45 -18.13 -13.18
CA SER A 467 4.12 -18.64 -14.39
C SER A 467 3.86 -20.12 -14.57
N ILE A 468 3.60 -20.56 -15.80
CA ILE A 468 3.27 -21.94 -16.17
C ILE A 468 4.37 -22.54 -17.03
N ILE A 469 4.61 -23.83 -16.84
CA ILE A 469 5.41 -24.67 -17.73
C ILE A 469 4.60 -25.92 -18.06
N HIS A 470 4.40 -26.20 -19.35
CA HIS A 470 3.70 -27.39 -19.86
C HIS A 470 2.32 -27.63 -19.22
N GLY A 471 1.47 -26.60 -19.20
CA GLY A 471 0.09 -26.67 -18.74
C GLY A 471 -0.90 -26.71 -19.91
N ILE A 472 -1.91 -27.57 -19.81
CA ILE A 472 -3.06 -27.62 -20.72
C ILE A 472 -4.25 -26.97 -20.00
N ASN A 473 -4.81 -25.92 -20.59
CA ASN A 473 -5.96 -25.21 -20.01
C ASN A 473 -7.20 -26.12 -19.97
N VAL A 474 -7.87 -26.17 -18.82
CA VAL A 474 -9.11 -26.93 -18.60
C VAL A 474 -10.29 -26.07 -18.13
N GLY A 475 -10.23 -24.75 -18.34
CA GLY A 475 -11.30 -23.79 -18.07
C GLY A 475 -11.15 -23.09 -16.72
N HIS A 476 -10.98 -23.84 -15.62
CA HIS A 476 -10.83 -23.30 -14.26
C HIS A 476 -9.42 -23.50 -13.67
N GLY A 477 -8.48 -23.88 -14.54
CA GLY A 477 -7.10 -24.14 -14.19
C GLY A 477 -6.38 -24.93 -15.27
N PHE A 478 -5.44 -25.78 -14.86
CA PHE A 478 -4.53 -26.47 -15.77
C PHE A 478 -4.28 -27.92 -15.42
N THR A 479 -4.23 -28.76 -16.45
CA THR A 479 -3.59 -30.07 -16.38
C THR A 479 -2.10 -29.92 -16.67
N PHE A 480 -1.25 -30.27 -15.71
CA PHE A 480 0.20 -30.35 -15.88
C PHE A 480 0.60 -31.78 -16.19
N LYS A 481 1.29 -31.98 -17.31
CA LYS A 481 1.72 -33.31 -17.77
C LYS A 481 3.17 -33.31 -18.23
N GLY A 482 3.93 -34.28 -17.75
CA GLY A 482 5.29 -34.54 -18.20
C GLY A 482 6.36 -33.95 -17.28
N ARG A 483 7.61 -34.02 -17.74
CA ARG A 483 8.76 -33.52 -16.99
C ARG A 483 8.69 -31.99 -16.90
N ASN A 484 8.97 -31.45 -15.72
CA ASN A 484 8.99 -30.00 -15.45
C ASN A 484 7.64 -29.29 -15.51
N ALA A 485 6.54 -30.01 -15.71
CA ALA A 485 5.22 -29.40 -15.80
C ALA A 485 4.76 -28.88 -14.43
N GLY A 486 4.17 -27.69 -14.40
CA GLY A 486 3.69 -27.08 -13.17
C GLY A 486 3.55 -25.56 -13.27
N ALA A 487 3.21 -24.95 -12.13
CA ALA A 487 3.11 -23.50 -12.00
C ALA A 487 3.87 -22.97 -10.78
N VAL A 488 4.35 -21.73 -10.89
CA VAL A 488 5.06 -21.00 -9.84
C VAL A 488 4.39 -19.65 -9.63
N TRP A 489 3.90 -19.41 -8.41
CA TRP A 489 3.28 -18.15 -8.01
C TRP A 489 4.22 -17.38 -7.06
N PRO A 490 4.82 -16.27 -7.50
CA PRO A 490 6.00 -15.70 -6.83
C PRO A 490 5.68 -14.98 -5.52
N VAL A 491 6.57 -15.12 -4.53
CA VAL A 491 6.56 -14.34 -3.27
C VAL A 491 7.78 -13.41 -3.24
N ARG A 492 8.95 -13.81 -2.71
CA ARG A 492 10.17 -12.99 -2.85
C ARG A 492 10.60 -12.81 -4.31
N ARG A 493 10.22 -13.77 -5.16
CA ARG A 493 10.51 -13.74 -6.61
C ARG A 493 9.81 -12.59 -7.35
N GLN A 494 8.90 -11.86 -6.69
CA GLN A 494 8.39 -10.60 -7.20
C GLN A 494 9.47 -9.50 -7.26
N GLY A 495 10.60 -9.70 -6.58
CA GLY A 495 11.76 -8.81 -6.64
C GLY A 495 11.68 -7.69 -5.61
N GLN A 496 11.78 -6.45 -6.08
CA GLN A 496 11.80 -5.24 -5.25
C GLN A 496 10.53 -5.06 -4.41
N ASN A 497 9.37 -5.27 -5.04
CA ASN A 497 8.07 -5.04 -4.41
C ASN A 497 7.39 -6.39 -4.17
N ARG A 498 7.31 -6.79 -2.90
CA ARG A 498 6.94 -8.14 -2.45
C ARG A 498 5.52 -8.16 -1.91
N ARG A 499 4.53 -8.15 -2.79
CA ARG A 499 3.10 -8.03 -2.42
C ARG A 499 2.62 -9.17 -1.52
N TYR A 500 3.22 -10.35 -1.66
CA TYR A 500 2.90 -11.54 -0.85
C TYR A 500 3.85 -11.73 0.34
N GLN A 501 4.53 -10.67 0.78
CA GLN A 501 5.43 -10.70 1.94
C GLN A 501 4.75 -11.21 3.21
N PHE A 502 3.43 -11.04 3.34
CA PHE A 502 2.62 -11.57 4.43
C PHE A 502 2.75 -13.09 4.61
N ALA A 503 3.03 -13.84 3.52
CA ALA A 503 3.11 -15.29 3.55
C ALA A 503 4.29 -15.83 4.36
N ASN A 504 5.25 -14.97 4.73
CA ASN A 504 6.30 -15.31 5.69
C ASN A 504 5.77 -15.44 7.13
N TYR A 505 4.60 -14.87 7.42
CA TYR A 505 4.03 -14.76 8.76
C TYR A 505 2.76 -15.58 8.92
N ARG A 506 1.86 -15.49 7.93
CA ARG A 506 0.61 -16.25 7.90
C ARG A 506 0.02 -16.31 6.49
N PHE A 507 -0.63 -17.41 6.13
CA PHE A 507 -1.41 -17.53 4.90
C PHE A 507 -2.36 -18.73 4.95
N THR A 508 -3.32 -18.75 4.02
CA THR A 508 -4.00 -19.99 3.62
C THR A 508 -3.96 -20.13 2.10
N LEU A 509 -3.45 -21.24 1.59
CA LEU A 509 -3.45 -21.59 0.17
C LEU A 509 -4.46 -22.72 -0.07
N VAL A 510 -5.37 -22.54 -1.00
CA VAL A 510 -6.46 -23.49 -1.30
C VAL A 510 -6.41 -23.84 -2.77
N ALA A 511 -6.67 -25.10 -3.14
CA ALA A 511 -6.81 -25.53 -4.53
C ALA A 511 -7.71 -26.76 -4.66
N THR A 512 -8.35 -26.90 -5.81
CA THR A 512 -8.97 -28.16 -6.25
C THR A 512 -7.98 -28.93 -7.10
N VAL A 513 -7.82 -30.24 -6.84
CA VAL A 513 -6.77 -31.06 -7.48
C VAL A 513 -7.27 -32.43 -7.89
N THR A 514 -6.77 -32.94 -9.01
CA THR A 514 -7.01 -34.30 -9.49
C THR A 514 -5.70 -34.96 -9.90
N ILE A 515 -5.47 -36.21 -9.52
CA ILE A 515 -4.26 -36.99 -9.87
C ILE A 515 -4.61 -37.99 -10.98
N HIS A 516 -3.94 -37.91 -12.12
CA HIS A 516 -4.26 -38.69 -13.33
C HIS A 516 -3.30 -39.84 -13.61
N LYS A 517 -2.17 -39.94 -12.87
CA LYS A 517 -1.21 -41.04 -13.00
C LYS A 517 -0.60 -41.38 -11.64
N ILE A 518 -0.55 -42.67 -11.33
CA ILE A 518 0.20 -43.16 -10.17
C ILE A 518 1.68 -42.85 -10.40
N PRO A 519 2.33 -42.13 -9.48
CA PRO A 519 3.70 -41.73 -9.71
C PRO A 519 4.64 -42.91 -9.43
N THR A 520 5.87 -42.88 -9.98
CA THR A 520 6.88 -43.91 -9.70
C THR A 520 7.61 -43.69 -8.36
N ARG A 521 7.58 -42.46 -7.84
CA ARG A 521 8.16 -41.99 -6.58
C ARG A 521 7.32 -40.83 -6.05
N ILE A 522 7.55 -40.38 -4.81
CA ILE A 522 6.82 -39.24 -4.24
C ILE A 522 6.90 -38.03 -5.18
N ARG A 523 5.76 -37.37 -5.45
CA ARG A 523 5.65 -36.18 -6.30
C ARG A 523 4.99 -35.01 -5.61
N PRO A 524 5.44 -33.77 -5.90
CA PRO A 524 4.77 -32.56 -5.41
C PRO A 524 3.35 -32.47 -5.98
N LEU A 525 2.40 -32.10 -5.12
CA LEU A 525 1.08 -31.65 -5.55
C LEU A 525 1.02 -30.12 -5.52
N LEU A 526 1.14 -29.53 -4.33
CA LEU A 526 1.25 -28.09 -4.13
C LEU A 526 1.92 -27.76 -2.79
N GLY A 527 2.48 -26.55 -2.67
CA GLY A 527 3.14 -26.14 -1.44
C GLY A 527 3.88 -24.83 -1.52
N VAL A 528 4.71 -24.59 -0.51
CA VAL A 528 5.43 -23.34 -0.27
C VAL A 528 6.93 -23.61 -0.19
N SER A 529 7.69 -22.97 -1.09
CA SER A 529 9.15 -23.09 -1.13
C SER A 529 9.84 -21.90 -0.46
N LEU A 530 10.87 -22.17 0.32
CA LEU A 530 11.78 -21.18 0.92
C LEU A 530 12.93 -20.79 -0.01
N ASP A 531 13.15 -21.55 -1.08
CA ASP A 531 14.30 -21.33 -1.95
C ASP A 531 13.96 -21.52 -3.44
N ASN A 532 14.89 -21.12 -4.31
CA ASN A 532 14.62 -21.14 -5.74
C ASN A 532 14.60 -22.54 -6.34
N SER A 533 15.36 -23.47 -5.76
CA SER A 533 15.40 -24.84 -6.25
C SER A 533 14.10 -25.58 -5.94
N GLY A 534 13.44 -25.23 -4.82
CA GLY A 534 12.30 -25.97 -4.31
C GLY A 534 12.70 -27.05 -3.30
N ASN A 535 13.98 -27.17 -2.97
CA ASN A 535 14.49 -28.19 -2.06
C ASN A 535 14.02 -27.94 -0.62
N ARG A 536 14.01 -26.68 -0.17
CA ARG A 536 13.59 -26.28 1.18
C ARG A 536 12.12 -25.88 1.16
N LYS A 537 11.27 -26.65 1.83
CA LYS A 537 9.83 -26.39 1.92
C LYS A 537 9.46 -25.84 3.29
N LEU A 538 8.49 -24.93 3.31
CA LEU A 538 7.86 -24.47 4.55
C LEU A 538 6.68 -25.39 4.90
N LEU A 539 5.73 -25.52 3.99
CA LEU A 539 4.50 -26.31 4.15
C LEU A 539 4.07 -26.84 2.78
N GLY A 540 3.50 -28.04 2.70
CA GLY A 540 2.96 -28.54 1.43
C GLY A 540 2.36 -29.93 1.49
N LEU A 541 1.92 -30.41 0.33
CA LEU A 541 1.38 -31.74 0.12
C LEU A 541 2.00 -32.40 -1.11
N SER A 542 2.40 -33.66 -0.94
CA SER A 542 2.85 -34.57 -1.99
C SER A 542 2.02 -35.86 -2.00
N TYR A 543 2.23 -36.72 -2.99
CA TYR A 543 1.55 -38.01 -3.12
C TYR A 543 2.50 -39.10 -3.63
N ASP A 544 2.27 -40.37 -3.23
CA ASP A 544 3.19 -41.49 -3.49
C ASP A 544 2.60 -42.62 -4.36
N ASN A 545 3.40 -43.65 -4.62
CA ASN A 545 3.00 -44.81 -5.42
C ASN A 545 2.12 -45.82 -4.67
N LYS A 546 1.93 -45.65 -3.35
CA LYS A 546 1.06 -46.46 -2.49
C LYS A 546 -0.33 -45.84 -2.31
N LEU A 547 -0.63 -44.80 -3.10
CA LEU A 547 -1.88 -44.06 -3.03
C LEU A 547 -2.08 -43.35 -1.69
N GLN A 548 -1.00 -42.89 -1.04
CA GLN A 548 -1.04 -42.16 0.22
C GLN A 548 -0.68 -40.68 0.02
N TRP A 549 -1.14 -39.85 0.97
CA TRP A 549 -0.75 -38.46 1.06
C TRP A 549 0.57 -38.33 1.82
N CYS A 550 1.45 -37.47 1.34
CA CYS A 550 2.74 -37.17 1.97
C CYS A 550 2.77 -35.67 2.34
N PRO A 551 2.21 -35.28 3.51
CA PRO A 551 2.26 -33.90 3.96
C PRO A 551 3.71 -33.48 4.25
N MET A 552 4.01 -32.18 4.21
CA MET A 552 5.34 -31.63 4.47
C MET A 552 5.21 -30.52 5.52
N TYR A 553 5.68 -30.79 6.75
CA TYR A 553 5.68 -29.84 7.87
C TYR A 553 7.11 -29.33 8.15
N GLY A 554 7.59 -28.41 7.31
CA GLY A 554 8.97 -27.94 7.31
C GLY A 554 9.92 -28.84 6.51
N PRO A 555 11.24 -28.71 6.70
CA PRO A 555 12.25 -29.52 6.03
C PRO A 555 12.27 -31.00 6.44
N ALA A 556 11.66 -31.38 7.57
CA ALA A 556 11.67 -32.76 8.05
C ALA A 556 10.69 -33.66 7.27
N THR A 557 11.05 -34.95 7.14
CA THR A 557 10.17 -35.97 6.57
C THR A 557 8.98 -36.18 7.48
N SER A 558 7.76 -36.05 6.95
CA SER A 558 6.53 -36.39 7.67
C SER A 558 6.03 -37.78 7.21
N PRO A 559 5.44 -38.59 8.10
CA PRO A 559 4.86 -39.88 7.73
C PRO A 559 3.76 -39.71 6.67
N SER A 560 3.66 -40.68 5.76
CA SER A 560 2.55 -40.74 4.82
C SER A 560 1.26 -41.13 5.55
N THR A 561 0.12 -40.59 5.13
CA THR A 561 -1.16 -40.75 5.83
C THR A 561 -2.33 -40.75 4.84
N GLY A 562 -3.49 -41.22 5.30
CA GLY A 562 -4.71 -41.30 4.51
C GLY A 562 -4.55 -42.12 3.22
N SER A 563 -5.49 -41.92 2.30
CA SER A 563 -5.44 -42.50 0.96
C SER A 563 -6.06 -41.59 -0.08
N TRP A 564 -5.65 -41.74 -1.33
CA TRP A 564 -6.24 -41.07 -2.48
C TRP A 564 -6.58 -42.05 -3.61
N LYS A 565 -7.42 -41.62 -4.55
CA LYS A 565 -7.87 -42.42 -5.70
C LYS A 565 -7.55 -41.70 -7.00
N LEU A 566 -7.11 -42.47 -7.99
CA LEU A 566 -6.84 -41.96 -9.33
C LEU A 566 -8.10 -41.32 -9.92
N ASN A 567 -7.95 -40.17 -10.57
CA ASN A 567 -9.01 -39.38 -11.19
C ASN A 567 -10.14 -38.93 -10.24
N LYS A 568 -9.97 -39.08 -8.91
CA LYS A 568 -10.84 -38.41 -7.94
C LYS A 568 -10.34 -36.99 -7.72
N THR A 569 -11.26 -36.04 -7.74
CA THR A 569 -11.02 -34.64 -7.37
C THR A 569 -11.03 -34.48 -5.85
N TYR A 570 -10.07 -33.72 -5.35
CA TYR A 570 -9.89 -33.40 -3.94
C TYR A 570 -9.82 -31.89 -3.74
N HIS A 571 -10.28 -31.41 -2.59
CA HIS A 571 -10.05 -30.04 -2.14
C HIS A 571 -8.89 -30.01 -1.15
N VAL A 572 -7.85 -29.24 -1.42
CA VAL A 572 -6.65 -29.15 -0.57
C VAL A 572 -6.52 -27.74 -0.01
N ALA A 573 -6.25 -27.63 1.28
CA ALA A 573 -5.89 -26.36 1.92
C ALA A 573 -4.62 -26.49 2.76
N LEU A 574 -3.72 -25.52 2.63
CA LEU A 574 -2.52 -25.36 3.45
C LEU A 574 -2.70 -24.10 4.28
N ALA A 575 -2.69 -24.21 5.60
CA ALA A 575 -2.82 -23.07 6.50
C ALA A 575 -1.57 -22.92 7.37
N PHE A 576 -1.01 -21.71 7.41
CA PHE A 576 0.19 -21.39 8.16
C PHE A 576 -0.01 -20.12 8.97
N GLU A 577 0.44 -20.12 10.23
CA GLU A 577 0.52 -18.92 11.07
C GLU A 577 1.54 -19.12 12.19
N GLN A 578 2.47 -18.16 12.33
CA GLN A 578 3.42 -18.09 13.45
C GLN A 578 4.17 -19.42 13.73
N GLY A 579 4.54 -20.14 12.67
CA GLY A 579 5.26 -21.41 12.79
C GLY A 579 4.39 -22.66 12.87
N PHE A 580 3.06 -22.54 12.95
CA PHE A 580 2.15 -23.67 12.94
C PHE A 580 1.65 -23.92 11.52
N GLY A 581 1.66 -25.19 11.08
CA GLY A 581 1.20 -25.60 9.75
C GLY A 581 0.09 -26.65 9.83
N SER A 582 -0.89 -26.55 8.95
CA SER A 582 -1.98 -27.53 8.81
C SER A 582 -2.22 -27.85 7.34
N VAL A 583 -2.52 -29.12 7.05
CA VAL A 583 -2.85 -29.60 5.71
C VAL A 583 -4.21 -30.28 5.76
N TYR A 584 -5.17 -29.77 4.98
CA TYR A 584 -6.52 -30.31 4.90
C TYR A 584 -6.76 -30.97 3.55
N VAL A 585 -7.49 -32.08 3.55
CA VAL A 585 -8.01 -32.75 2.34
C VAL A 585 -9.50 -32.95 2.51
N ASP A 586 -10.29 -32.48 1.53
CA ASP A 586 -11.75 -32.48 1.53
C ASP A 586 -12.38 -31.76 2.75
N GLY A 587 -11.61 -30.87 3.40
CA GLY A 587 -12.04 -30.09 4.57
C GLY A 587 -11.57 -30.67 5.91
N ASP A 588 -11.07 -31.91 5.91
CA ASP A 588 -10.60 -32.60 7.12
C ASP A 588 -9.07 -32.49 7.25
N PRO A 589 -8.54 -32.27 8.47
CA PRO A 589 -7.10 -32.18 8.69
C PRO A 589 -6.42 -33.55 8.53
N LEU A 590 -5.29 -33.58 7.82
CA LEU A 590 -4.42 -34.76 7.78
C LEU A 590 -3.68 -34.95 9.12
N GLN A 591 -3.27 -36.18 9.39
CA GLN A 591 -2.40 -36.49 10.53
C GLN A 591 -1.14 -35.60 10.50
N GLY A 592 -0.78 -35.05 11.66
CA GLY A 592 0.33 -34.10 11.81
C GLY A 592 -0.05 -32.64 11.59
N SER A 593 -1.28 -32.32 11.19
CA SER A 593 -1.76 -30.94 11.08
C SER A 593 -1.83 -30.25 12.44
N GLY A 594 -1.69 -28.92 12.43
CA GLY A 594 -1.79 -28.09 13.64
C GLY A 594 -0.53 -28.11 14.49
N GLN A 595 0.59 -28.59 13.94
CA GLN A 595 1.85 -28.70 14.66
C GLN A 595 2.82 -27.58 14.29
N MET A 596 3.72 -27.26 15.23
CA MET A 596 4.82 -26.35 14.98
C MET A 596 5.80 -26.98 13.99
N LEU A 597 6.18 -26.24 12.95
CA LEU A 597 7.05 -26.71 11.89
C LEU A 597 8.47 -26.95 12.42
N SER A 598 8.95 -28.19 12.31
CA SER A 598 10.30 -28.58 12.74
C SER A 598 11.37 -28.02 11.81
N GLY A 599 12.50 -27.54 12.35
CA GLY A 599 13.63 -27.04 11.55
C GLY A 599 13.38 -25.71 10.82
N VAL A 600 12.34 -24.97 11.20
CA VAL A 600 12.03 -23.63 10.66
C VAL A 600 12.29 -22.58 11.73
N HIS A 601 13.22 -21.65 11.46
CA HIS A 601 13.42 -20.47 12.29
C HIS A 601 12.50 -19.34 11.81
N LEU A 602 11.56 -18.91 12.65
CA LEU A 602 10.56 -17.88 12.30
C LEU A 602 11.20 -16.60 11.73
N ASN A 603 12.26 -16.12 12.38
CA ASN A 603 12.97 -14.90 11.96
C ASN A 603 13.74 -15.06 10.63
N GLY A 604 13.89 -16.28 10.12
CA GLY A 604 14.60 -16.59 8.88
C GLY A 604 13.70 -17.08 7.74
N ILE A 605 12.37 -17.00 7.89
CA ILE A 605 11.44 -17.35 6.82
C ILE A 605 11.51 -16.28 5.72
N ASP A 606 11.84 -16.74 4.50
CA ASP A 606 11.86 -15.93 3.28
C ASP A 606 11.31 -16.78 2.13
N VAL A 607 9.98 -16.86 2.05
CA VAL A 607 9.24 -17.63 1.06
C VAL A 607 9.59 -17.15 -0.34
N SER A 608 10.08 -18.08 -1.15
CA SER A 608 10.42 -17.82 -2.55
C SER A 608 9.17 -17.75 -3.41
N HIS A 609 8.32 -18.77 -3.32
CA HIS A 609 7.12 -18.95 -4.15
C HIS A 609 6.20 -20.05 -3.61
N PHE A 610 4.94 -20.00 -4.04
CA PHE A 610 4.04 -21.16 -4.03
C PHE A 610 4.25 -21.98 -5.31
N PHE A 611 4.10 -23.29 -5.21
CA PHE A 611 4.29 -24.21 -6.33
C PHE A 611 3.11 -25.15 -6.53
N PHE A 612 2.90 -25.58 -7.77
CA PHE A 612 1.89 -26.55 -8.19
C PHE A 612 2.53 -27.54 -9.17
N GLY A 613 2.53 -28.84 -8.84
CA GLY A 613 3.09 -29.91 -9.67
C GLY A 613 4.63 -29.97 -9.81
N ARG A 614 5.36 -28.89 -9.45
CA ARG A 614 6.82 -28.82 -9.54
C ARG A 614 7.43 -27.94 -8.44
N TYR A 615 8.40 -28.46 -7.68
CA TYR A 615 9.00 -27.71 -6.57
C TYR A 615 9.74 -26.41 -6.97
N GLY A 616 10.37 -26.37 -8.14
CA GLY A 616 11.24 -25.26 -8.55
C GLY A 616 12.19 -25.66 -9.69
N THR A 617 13.38 -25.05 -9.73
CA THR A 617 14.33 -25.24 -10.86
C THR A 617 15.19 -26.50 -10.77
N SER A 618 15.34 -27.13 -9.59
CA SER A 618 16.12 -28.36 -9.43
C SER A 618 15.37 -29.62 -9.86
N ASP A 619 14.04 -29.54 -10.01
CA ASP A 619 13.20 -30.71 -10.20
C ASP A 619 13.09 -31.16 -11.67
N LYS A 620 14.24 -31.24 -12.35
CA LYS A 620 14.37 -31.52 -13.80
C LYS A 620 13.81 -32.89 -14.24
N GLY A 621 13.43 -33.75 -13.29
CA GLY A 621 12.98 -35.12 -13.49
C GLY A 621 11.67 -35.50 -12.77
N ALA A 622 10.90 -34.52 -12.30
CA ALA A 622 9.53 -34.76 -11.85
C ALA A 622 8.58 -34.86 -13.05
N ASP A 623 8.13 -36.08 -13.31
CA ASP A 623 6.95 -36.35 -14.14
C ASP A 623 5.74 -36.20 -13.23
N CYS A 624 4.89 -35.22 -13.52
CA CYS A 624 3.58 -35.06 -12.89
C CYS A 624 2.49 -35.27 -13.95
N HIS A 625 1.33 -35.73 -13.51
CA HIS A 625 0.11 -35.77 -14.32
C HIS A 625 -1.04 -35.44 -13.39
N ILE A 626 -1.27 -34.15 -13.19
CA ILE A 626 -2.24 -33.61 -12.25
C ILE A 626 -3.04 -32.49 -12.91
N THR A 627 -4.26 -32.28 -12.45
CA THR A 627 -5.02 -31.07 -12.72
C THR A 627 -5.11 -30.26 -11.44
N VAL A 628 -4.92 -28.94 -11.55
CA VAL A 628 -5.07 -27.99 -10.45
C VAL A 628 -6.00 -26.88 -10.93
N GLU A 629 -7.03 -26.59 -10.15
CA GLU A 629 -8.10 -25.63 -10.46
C GLU A 629 -8.39 -24.76 -9.24
N ASN A 630 -8.90 -23.55 -9.50
CA ASN A 630 -9.40 -22.61 -8.50
C ASN A 630 -8.46 -22.46 -7.28
N VAL A 631 -7.31 -21.84 -7.50
CA VAL A 631 -6.31 -21.62 -6.44
C VAL A 631 -6.60 -20.31 -5.73
N LEU A 632 -6.90 -20.34 -4.43
CA LEU A 632 -7.14 -19.14 -3.61
C LEU A 632 -5.99 -18.93 -2.62
N LEU A 633 -5.58 -17.67 -2.44
CA LEU A 633 -4.56 -17.29 -1.46
C LEU A 633 -5.11 -16.26 -0.48
N TYR A 634 -5.01 -16.54 0.81
CA TYR A 634 -5.42 -15.65 1.89
C TYR A 634 -4.22 -15.14 2.70
N ASN A 635 -4.27 -13.90 3.18
CA ASN A 635 -3.27 -13.29 4.08
C ASN A 635 -3.50 -13.56 5.57
N ARG A 636 -4.27 -14.61 5.87
CA ARG A 636 -4.56 -15.09 7.22
C ARG A 636 -4.74 -16.60 7.21
N ARG A 637 -4.66 -17.20 8.39
CA ARG A 637 -5.13 -18.55 8.63
C ARG A 637 -6.66 -18.54 8.58
N LEU A 638 -7.25 -19.36 7.72
CA LEU A 638 -8.69 -19.63 7.73
C LEU A 638 -9.01 -20.58 8.88
N GLU A 639 -10.15 -20.36 9.53
CA GLU A 639 -10.65 -21.28 10.53
C GLU A 639 -11.09 -22.61 9.87
N PRO A 640 -11.05 -23.75 10.60
CA PRO A 640 -11.48 -25.03 10.05
C PRO A 640 -12.89 -25.01 9.44
N SER A 641 -13.81 -24.22 10.00
CA SER A 641 -15.16 -24.02 9.46
C SER A 641 -15.18 -23.30 8.10
N GLU A 642 -14.30 -22.31 7.91
CA GLU A 642 -14.13 -21.61 6.63
C GLU A 642 -13.51 -22.54 5.59
N VAL A 643 -12.49 -23.34 5.97
CA VAL A 643 -11.90 -24.36 5.10
C VAL A 643 -12.95 -25.39 4.66
N ARG A 644 -13.82 -25.82 5.58
CA ARG A 644 -14.93 -26.74 5.28
C ARG A 644 -15.95 -26.10 4.35
N THR A 645 -16.26 -24.81 4.54
CA THR A 645 -17.16 -24.04 3.66
C THR A 645 -16.62 -24.00 2.23
N LEU A 646 -15.32 -23.74 2.05
CA LEU A 646 -14.66 -23.80 0.74
C LEU A 646 -14.73 -25.21 0.13
N SER A 647 -14.47 -26.25 0.93
CA SER A 647 -14.56 -27.65 0.46
C SER A 647 -15.94 -28.02 -0.05
N LEU A 648 -17.00 -27.66 0.69
CA LEU A 648 -18.40 -27.92 0.32
C LEU A 648 -18.86 -27.08 -0.88
N GLY A 649 -18.35 -25.84 -0.99
CA GLY A 649 -18.66 -24.90 -2.06
C GLY A 649 -17.81 -25.05 -3.33
N ARG A 650 -16.80 -25.94 -3.35
CA ARG A 650 -15.74 -25.99 -4.38
C ARG A 650 -16.23 -26.01 -5.83
N SER A 651 -17.35 -26.65 -6.12
CA SER A 651 -17.91 -26.74 -7.48
C SER A 651 -18.59 -25.45 -7.96
N LYS A 652 -18.86 -24.52 -7.04
CA LYS A 652 -19.49 -23.22 -7.33
C LYS A 652 -18.48 -22.07 -7.35
N ILE A 653 -17.26 -22.28 -6.85
CA ILE A 653 -16.22 -21.26 -6.85
C ILE A 653 -15.74 -21.09 -8.29
N ALA A 654 -15.97 -19.89 -8.85
CA ALA A 654 -15.56 -19.53 -10.18
C ALA A 654 -15.15 -18.05 -10.23
N ALA A 655 -14.40 -17.69 -11.27
CA ALA A 655 -14.13 -16.31 -11.57
C ALA A 655 -15.35 -15.65 -12.22
N ALA A 656 -15.69 -14.44 -11.78
CA ALA A 656 -16.60 -13.58 -12.49
C ALA A 656 -15.93 -13.09 -13.79
N THR A 657 -16.69 -13.06 -14.88
CA THR A 657 -16.22 -12.48 -16.15
C THR A 657 -16.58 -10.99 -16.21
N GLU A 658 -15.81 -10.20 -16.97
CA GLU A 658 -16.03 -8.74 -17.03
C GLU A 658 -17.46 -8.38 -17.49
N SER A 659 -18.06 -9.16 -18.39
CA SER A 659 -19.44 -8.95 -18.84
C SER A 659 -20.49 -9.14 -17.73
N MET A 660 -20.14 -9.81 -16.63
CA MET A 660 -21.02 -10.02 -15.49
C MET A 660 -20.91 -8.91 -14.44
N PHE A 661 -19.90 -8.04 -14.49
CA PHE A 661 -19.59 -7.12 -13.39
C PHE A 661 -20.74 -6.15 -13.10
N ASP A 662 -21.31 -5.52 -14.13
CA ASP A 662 -22.39 -4.55 -13.94
C ASP A 662 -23.65 -5.21 -13.35
N ASP A 663 -24.00 -6.40 -13.83
CA ASP A 663 -25.15 -7.16 -13.31
C ASP A 663 -24.93 -7.57 -11.84
N ILE A 664 -23.73 -8.08 -11.51
CA ILE A 664 -23.36 -8.47 -10.14
C ILE A 664 -23.45 -7.26 -9.19
N ILE A 665 -22.85 -6.13 -9.57
CA ILE A 665 -22.79 -4.93 -8.74
C ILE A 665 -24.20 -4.33 -8.55
N ASN A 666 -25.00 -4.27 -9.62
CA ASN A 666 -26.35 -3.69 -9.57
C ASN A 666 -27.30 -4.54 -8.73
N ARG A 667 -27.29 -5.87 -8.86
CA ARG A 667 -28.14 -6.75 -8.02
C ARG A 667 -27.85 -6.58 -6.54
N HIS A 668 -26.57 -6.53 -6.16
CA HIS A 668 -26.18 -6.32 -4.77
C HIS A 668 -26.63 -4.96 -4.23
N ALA A 669 -26.57 -3.89 -5.05
CA ALA A 669 -27.05 -2.58 -4.64
C ALA A 669 -28.56 -2.58 -4.34
N VAL A 670 -29.35 -3.27 -5.17
CA VAL A 670 -30.80 -3.44 -4.96
C VAL A 670 -31.07 -4.23 -3.68
N ASP A 671 -30.38 -5.34 -3.45
CA ASP A 671 -30.56 -6.17 -2.25
C ASP A 671 -30.24 -5.39 -0.95
N MET A 672 -29.20 -4.54 -0.96
CA MET A 672 -28.90 -3.66 0.18
C MET A 672 -29.98 -2.60 0.42
N SER A 673 -30.59 -2.09 -0.65
CA SER A 673 -31.68 -1.09 -0.55
C SER A 673 -33.03 -1.70 -0.16
N ALA A 674 -33.21 -3.01 -0.39
CA ALA A 674 -34.42 -3.76 -0.08
C ALA A 674 -34.40 -4.42 1.32
N ALA A 675 -33.25 -4.39 2.01
CA ALA A 675 -33.15 -4.83 3.39
C ALA A 675 -33.98 -3.89 4.31
N PRO A 676 -34.93 -4.39 5.12
CA PRO A 676 -35.62 -3.56 6.09
C PRO A 676 -34.58 -2.99 7.07
N PRO A 677 -34.76 -1.75 7.56
CA PRO A 677 -33.78 -1.15 8.46
C PRO A 677 -33.57 -2.07 9.65
N LEU A 678 -32.34 -2.59 9.76
CA LEU A 678 -31.89 -3.31 10.95
C LEU A 678 -32.08 -2.35 12.13
N GLY A 679 -32.90 -2.76 13.09
CA GLY A 679 -33.16 -2.02 14.32
C GLY A 679 -31.88 -1.83 15.12
N GLY A 680 -31.15 -0.77 14.81
CA GLY A 680 -30.22 -0.14 15.72
C GLY A 680 -31.05 0.62 16.75
N SER A 681 -30.76 0.37 18.02
CA SER A 681 -31.27 1.16 19.14
C SER A 681 -30.91 2.63 18.91
N SER A 682 -31.85 3.39 18.35
CA SER A 682 -31.89 4.82 18.56
C SER A 682 -32.04 5.01 20.07
N THR A 683 -31.05 5.62 20.71
CA THR A 683 -31.31 6.37 21.93
C THR A 683 -32.48 7.31 21.61
N GLN A 684 -33.64 6.98 22.18
CA GLN A 684 -34.80 7.84 22.13
C GLN A 684 -34.42 9.15 22.80
N LEU A 685 -34.09 10.16 22.01
CA LEU A 685 -34.48 11.52 22.35
C LEU A 685 -36.00 11.52 22.29
N THR A 686 -36.62 11.20 23.42
CA THR A 686 -38.05 11.34 23.57
C THR A 686 -38.39 12.81 23.35
N THR A 687 -39.33 13.03 22.43
CA THR A 687 -40.11 14.25 22.31
C THR A 687 -41.05 14.35 23.51
N PRO A 688 -40.61 14.98 24.62
CA PRO A 688 -41.47 15.98 25.25
C PRO A 688 -40.70 17.25 25.66
N PHE A 689 -39.53 17.52 25.09
CA PHE A 689 -38.78 18.76 25.35
C PHE A 689 -38.97 19.88 24.31
N LEU A 690 -39.53 19.58 23.13
CA LEU A 690 -39.78 20.58 22.09
C LEU A 690 -41.20 21.20 22.13
N LEU A 691 -42.14 20.63 22.90
CA LEU A 691 -43.49 21.17 23.05
C LEU A 691 -43.62 22.17 24.21
N THR A 692 -42.72 22.12 25.19
CA THR A 692 -42.73 23.02 26.36
C THR A 692 -42.09 24.37 26.06
N LEU A 693 -41.24 24.48 25.03
CA LEU A 693 -40.59 25.73 24.63
C LEU A 693 -41.47 26.60 23.70
N LEU A 694 -42.47 26.02 23.04
CA LEU A 694 -43.41 26.73 22.16
C LEU A 694 -44.69 27.22 22.88
N LEU A 695 -44.97 26.72 24.08
CA LEU A 695 -46.10 27.17 24.92
C LEU A 695 -45.72 28.25 25.96
N LEU A 696 -44.44 28.57 26.11
CA LEU A 696 -43.96 29.67 26.99
C LEU A 696 -43.66 30.99 26.25
N LEU A 697 -43.85 31.04 24.93
CA LEU A 697 -43.72 32.26 24.11
C LEU A 697 -45.08 32.78 23.60
N SER A 698 -46.19 32.31 24.17
CA SER A 698 -47.53 32.79 23.86
C SER A 698 -48.39 33.02 25.12
N ALA A 699 -47.81 33.63 26.15
CA ALA A 699 -48.55 34.32 27.20
C ALA A 699 -47.63 35.32 27.93
N ASN A 700 -47.88 36.61 27.67
CA ASN A 700 -47.27 37.84 28.23
C ASN A 700 -45.84 38.20 27.78
#